data_AF-A0A1A8C730-F1
#
_entry.id   AF-A0A1A8C730-F1
#
_cell.length_a   1.000
_cell.length_b   1.000
_cell.length_c   1.000
_cell.angle_alpha   90.00
_cell.angle_beta   90.00
_cell.angle_gamma   90.00
#
_symmetry.space_group_name_H-M   'P 1'
#
loop_
_entity.id
_entity.type
_entity.pdbx_description
1 polymer ?
#
loop_
_entity_poly.entity_id
_entity_poly.type
_entity_poly.pdbx_seq_one_letter_code
_entity_poly.pdbx_strand_id
1 'polypeptide(L)'
;APVESRGYCFFSSSHLSHPQKRKLDAVYYYMRSLAASNPILTAKESLMSLFEEAKRKAEQLERRQRQELEGGSQGPEVRSRRKGNDGARVEIWIRPSGRPTVTPSSQRGSSECSRDSEQDGELGSLSATDLNKRFILSFLHAHGKLFTKVGMESFSGVASHVLQEFKSLLQHGPSLLGCTNLLQIITINMFAIHNAHRRGEEADVRSVLLEQSTALGLGMFAVLVQRCTDLLKETPAEPVSMTDGEEEGKTEELEGMVRISAFPQDLREILPSVKVWSDWMLGHPDEWNPPPCGLECSPDVWKCLADLCNVLAHVDHEEVPLYKVDSEESEGDEELALLQLKEDKLLAGFIPLLAAPQEPCYTDRQTDMAIAADCKRVTVLKYFLEALCGQEEPLLAFKGGKYISVATSHPSVETRSWKDSLTEKEVDDVILEGELSLSPSEGEEDFEAGDSENDIRELKARRHALANELAQQQKRRDKIQAVLQTGGQLELEVRPFFLVPDTNGFIDHLEDLKKLLQCGSYIIVVPLIVITELDGLAKGQDTFGVGVGSGGRGTSSRGNFNVSAPHIRAVQEKARLAVAFLEKGFEAREPCLRALTSRGNQLESIAFRSEDTSGQQGNNDDVILSCCLHYCKDKAKEFTPSQRNGTVKLQREVVLLTDDRNLRVKALTRNVPVRDIPSFLIWSKVG
;
A
#
# COMPACT_ATOMS: atom_id res chain seq x y z
N ALA A 1 -39.53 23.10 7.37
CA ALA A 1 -38.85 21.83 7.72
C ALA A 1 -37.71 21.64 6.73
N PRO A 2 -36.51 22.15 7.00
CA PRO A 2 -35.56 22.31 5.91
C PRO A 2 -34.91 20.96 5.62
N VAL A 3 -34.85 20.64 4.33
CA VAL A 3 -34.02 19.71 3.55
C VAL A 3 -33.07 18.71 4.29
N GLU A 4 -32.46 19.10 5.40
CA GLU A 4 -31.52 18.32 6.23
C GLU A 4 -32.14 17.10 6.93
N SER A 5 -33.46 17.08 7.16
CA SER A 5 -34.17 15.93 7.77
C SER A 5 -34.57 14.83 6.76
N ARG A 6 -34.21 14.97 5.48
CA ARG A 6 -34.59 14.04 4.41
C ARG A 6 -33.37 13.21 3.98
N GLY A 7 -33.36 11.92 4.33
CA GLY A 7 -32.29 10.99 3.94
C GLY A 7 -32.00 10.94 2.43
N TYR A 8 -32.97 11.33 1.59
CA TYR A 8 -32.87 11.38 0.13
C TYR A 8 -31.76 12.31 -0.40
N CYS A 9 -31.51 13.45 0.24
CA CYS A 9 -30.44 14.38 -0.17
C CYS A 9 -29.06 13.74 0.03
N PHE A 10 -28.85 13.08 1.17
CA PHE A 10 -27.61 12.35 1.43
C PHE A 10 -27.46 11.14 0.50
N PHE A 11 -28.55 10.40 0.26
CA PHE A 11 -28.57 9.26 -0.67
C PHE A 11 -28.20 9.66 -2.11
N SER A 12 -28.65 10.82 -2.57
CA SER A 12 -28.28 11.36 -3.89
C SER A 12 -26.80 11.71 -3.94
N SER A 13 -26.26 12.35 -2.90
CA SER A 13 -24.82 12.67 -2.78
C SER A 13 -23.92 11.44 -2.76
N SER A 14 -24.35 10.31 -2.18
CA SER A 14 -23.59 9.05 -2.23
C SER A 14 -23.48 8.47 -3.65
N HIS A 15 -24.52 8.60 -4.46
CA HIS A 15 -24.47 8.16 -5.86
C HIS A 15 -23.57 9.03 -6.74
N LEU A 16 -23.35 10.29 -6.34
CA LEU A 16 -22.40 11.20 -7.00
C LEU A 16 -20.94 10.93 -6.60
N SER A 17 -20.67 10.46 -5.38
CA SER A 17 -19.31 10.21 -4.89
C SER A 17 -18.77 8.81 -5.24
N HIS A 18 -19.63 7.80 -5.36
CA HIS A 18 -19.26 6.43 -5.72
C HIS A 18 -18.48 6.30 -7.07
N PRO A 19 -18.89 6.97 -8.17
CA PRO A 19 -18.16 6.94 -9.44
C PRO A 19 -16.79 7.63 -9.39
N GLN A 20 -16.59 8.54 -8.42
CA GLN A 20 -15.36 9.34 -8.28
C GLN A 20 -14.26 8.65 -7.46
N LYS A 21 -14.43 7.36 -7.11
CA LYS A 21 -13.51 6.56 -6.27
C LYS A 21 -13.31 7.12 -4.84
N ARG A 22 -14.19 8.00 -4.36
CA ARG A 22 -14.16 8.54 -2.99
C ARG A 22 -15.00 7.67 -2.05
N LYS A 23 -14.40 6.59 -1.57
CA LYS A 23 -15.12 5.55 -0.80
C LYS A 23 -15.59 6.03 0.57
N LEU A 24 -14.77 6.83 1.27
CA LEU A 24 -15.13 7.39 2.57
C LEU A 24 -16.39 8.25 2.45
N ASP A 25 -16.42 9.18 1.47
CA ASP A 25 -17.59 10.02 1.18
C ASP A 25 -18.85 9.18 0.92
N ALA A 26 -18.75 8.14 0.09
CA ALA A 26 -19.90 7.29 -0.22
C ALA A 26 -20.45 6.60 1.03
N VAL A 27 -19.58 6.01 1.87
CA VAL A 27 -19.98 5.36 3.12
C VAL A 27 -20.60 6.38 4.09
N TYR A 28 -19.96 7.53 4.27
CA TYR A 28 -20.47 8.63 5.10
C TYR A 28 -21.89 9.05 4.68
N TYR A 29 -22.13 9.32 3.40
CA TYR A 29 -23.43 9.76 2.92
C TYR A 29 -24.52 8.68 3.03
N TYR A 30 -24.19 7.41 2.76
CA TYR A 30 -25.13 6.32 2.99
C TYR A 30 -25.48 6.17 4.47
N MET A 31 -24.50 6.25 5.37
CA MET A 31 -24.75 6.20 6.82
C MET A 31 -25.57 7.40 7.32
N ARG A 32 -25.27 8.61 6.85
CA ARG A 32 -26.10 9.81 7.10
C ARG A 32 -27.54 9.60 6.64
N SER A 33 -27.76 8.96 5.48
CA SER A 33 -29.10 8.67 4.97
C SER A 33 -29.86 7.64 5.82
N LEU A 34 -29.16 6.73 6.50
CA LEU A 34 -29.76 5.72 7.38
C LEU A 34 -30.01 6.23 8.81
N ALA A 35 -29.25 7.23 9.25
CA ALA A 35 -29.39 7.87 10.56
C ALA A 35 -30.02 9.27 10.47
N ALA A 36 -30.85 9.49 9.45
CA ALA A 36 -31.75 10.64 9.36
C ALA A 36 -33.14 10.26 9.90
N SER A 37 -33.94 11.26 10.30
CA SER A 37 -35.32 11.04 10.77
C SER A 37 -36.17 10.25 9.77
N ASN A 38 -35.90 10.39 8.47
CA ASN A 38 -36.52 9.62 7.39
C ASN A 38 -35.45 8.77 6.68
N PRO A 39 -35.21 7.53 7.13
CA PRO A 39 -34.10 6.72 6.63
C PRO A 39 -34.37 6.09 5.26
N ILE A 40 -33.34 6.01 4.41
CA ILE A 40 -33.41 5.34 3.10
C ILE A 40 -32.83 3.93 3.18
N LEU A 41 -33.69 2.92 3.33
CA LEU A 41 -33.25 1.55 3.63
C LEU A 41 -32.42 0.89 2.51
N THR A 42 -32.59 1.30 1.25
CA THR A 42 -31.79 0.82 0.11
C THR A 42 -30.30 1.20 0.22
N ALA A 43 -29.96 2.22 1.02
CA ALA A 43 -28.57 2.54 1.35
C ALA A 43 -27.84 1.36 2.02
N LYS A 44 -28.58 0.49 2.72
CA LYS A 44 -28.01 -0.68 3.38
C LYS A 44 -27.36 -1.64 2.38
N GLU A 45 -28.02 -1.94 1.27
CA GLU A 45 -27.50 -2.83 0.22
C GLU A 45 -26.24 -2.23 -0.44
N SER A 46 -26.24 -0.92 -0.65
CA SER A 46 -25.09 -0.20 -1.20
C SER A 46 -23.89 -0.22 -0.25
N LEU A 47 -24.12 -0.06 1.06
CA LEU A 47 -23.09 -0.21 2.09
C LEU A 47 -22.54 -1.64 2.13
N MET A 48 -23.40 -2.66 2.06
CA MET A 48 -22.96 -4.07 2.01
C MET A 48 -21.98 -4.31 0.85
N SER A 49 -22.30 -3.80 -0.35
CA SER A 49 -21.41 -3.93 -1.51
C SER A 49 -20.09 -3.18 -1.33
N LEU A 50 -20.10 -1.99 -0.74
CA LEU A 50 -18.89 -1.19 -0.49
C LEU A 50 -17.97 -1.86 0.53
N PHE A 51 -18.53 -2.39 1.61
CA PHE A 51 -17.79 -3.09 2.65
C PHE A 51 -17.22 -4.42 2.17
N GLU A 52 -17.97 -5.15 1.34
CA GLU A 52 -17.46 -6.36 0.70
C GLU A 52 -16.28 -6.06 -0.23
N GLU A 53 -16.31 -4.95 -0.97
CA GLU A 53 -15.17 -4.52 -1.78
C GLU A 53 -13.97 -4.08 -0.91
N ALA A 54 -14.21 -3.41 0.22
CA ALA A 54 -13.18 -3.03 1.19
C ALA A 54 -12.53 -4.28 1.81
N LYS A 55 -13.32 -5.26 2.24
CA LYS A 55 -12.87 -6.55 2.76
C LYS A 55 -11.95 -7.26 1.77
N ARG A 56 -12.37 -7.45 0.51
CA ARG A 56 -11.52 -8.10 -0.51
C ARG A 56 -10.19 -7.38 -0.71
N LYS A 57 -10.18 -6.05 -0.67
CA LYS A 57 -8.96 -5.24 -0.80
C LYS A 57 -8.06 -5.33 0.43
N ALA A 58 -8.64 -5.31 1.63
CA ALA A 58 -7.90 -5.46 2.87
C ALA A 58 -7.26 -6.85 2.97
N GLU A 59 -7.99 -7.92 2.68
CA GLU A 59 -7.43 -9.27 2.66
C GLU A 59 -6.35 -9.45 1.57
N GLN A 60 -6.48 -8.78 0.42
CA GLN A 60 -5.42 -8.76 -0.60
C GLN A 60 -4.16 -8.04 -0.09
N LEU A 61 -4.33 -6.95 0.65
CA LEU A 61 -3.24 -6.21 1.27
C LEU A 61 -2.57 -7.02 2.39
N GLU A 62 -3.35 -7.65 3.27
CA GLU A 62 -2.84 -8.52 4.33
C GLU A 62 -2.12 -9.75 3.77
N ARG A 63 -2.67 -10.40 2.73
CA ARG A 63 -1.96 -11.51 2.04
C ARG A 63 -0.63 -11.04 1.46
N ARG A 64 -0.59 -9.82 0.92
CA ARG A 64 0.65 -9.22 0.43
C ARG A 64 1.63 -8.94 1.57
N GLN A 65 1.17 -8.38 2.68
CA GLN A 65 2.02 -8.09 3.85
C GLN A 65 2.51 -9.37 4.54
N ARG A 66 1.68 -10.41 4.65
CA ARG A 66 2.10 -11.72 5.18
C ARG A 66 3.14 -12.38 4.29
N GLN A 67 2.99 -12.28 2.96
CA GLN A 67 4.02 -12.71 2.02
C GLN A 67 5.32 -11.87 2.15
N GLU A 68 5.21 -10.61 2.54
CA GLU A 68 6.35 -9.71 2.80
C GLU A 68 7.03 -10.03 4.16
N LEU A 69 6.26 -10.38 5.21
CA LEU A 69 6.74 -10.70 6.58
C LEU A 69 7.27 -12.13 6.73
N GLU A 70 6.60 -13.13 6.15
CA GLU A 70 7.10 -14.52 6.10
C GLU A 70 8.33 -14.63 5.17
N GLY A 71 8.54 -13.65 4.29
CA GLY A 71 9.78 -13.43 3.53
C GLY A 71 10.88 -12.68 4.29
N GLY A 72 10.64 -12.24 5.54
CA GLY A 72 11.51 -11.33 6.30
C GLY A 72 12.62 -11.96 7.15
N SER A 73 12.67 -13.29 7.31
CA SER A 73 13.60 -13.96 8.24
C SER A 73 15.00 -14.30 7.67
N GLN A 74 15.27 -14.04 6.39
CA GLN A 74 16.64 -13.96 5.86
C GLN A 74 16.69 -12.83 4.84
N GLY A 75 17.20 -11.67 5.28
CA GLY A 75 17.20 -10.43 4.47
C GLY A 75 18.20 -10.44 3.31
N PRO A 76 18.38 -9.30 2.63
CA PRO A 76 17.34 -8.43 2.10
C PRO A 76 17.51 -8.27 0.58
N GLU A 77 16.51 -8.70 -0.19
CA GLU A 77 16.42 -8.36 -1.61
C GLU A 77 15.03 -7.96 -2.10
N VAL A 78 14.91 -6.66 -2.31
CA VAL A 78 14.42 -6.00 -3.53
C VAL A 78 14.14 -6.99 -4.69
N ARG A 79 12.86 -7.28 -5.01
CA ARG A 79 12.12 -6.64 -6.13
C ARG A 79 10.77 -7.25 -6.52
N SER A 80 9.94 -6.33 -6.99
CA SER A 80 9.12 -6.40 -8.22
C SER A 80 8.10 -7.53 -8.33
N ARG A 81 6.84 -7.08 -8.33
CA ARG A 81 5.66 -7.77 -8.86
C ARG A 81 5.98 -8.60 -10.11
N ARG A 82 5.51 -9.85 -10.14
CA ARG A 82 4.32 -10.23 -10.93
C ARG A 82 3.95 -11.71 -10.76
N LYS A 83 2.67 -11.89 -10.45
CA LYS A 83 1.74 -12.93 -10.91
C LYS A 83 2.28 -13.75 -12.10
N GLY A 84 2.59 -15.01 -11.84
CA GLY A 84 2.91 -16.04 -12.83
C GLY A 84 3.00 -17.37 -12.11
N ASN A 85 2.09 -18.28 -12.44
CA ASN A 85 1.98 -19.64 -11.94
C ASN A 85 3.31 -20.40 -12.11
N ASP A 86 4.07 -20.62 -11.04
CA ASP A 86 5.07 -21.70 -11.01
C ASP A 86 5.50 -22.02 -9.57
N GLY A 87 4.74 -22.89 -8.90
CA GLY A 87 5.11 -23.46 -7.58
C GLY A 87 6.36 -24.35 -7.59
N ALA A 88 7.13 -24.31 -8.68
CA ALA A 88 8.29 -25.14 -8.92
C ALA A 88 9.63 -24.39 -8.83
N ARG A 89 9.69 -23.05 -8.98
CA ARG A 89 10.97 -22.30 -9.11
C ARG A 89 11.08 -21.12 -8.15
N VAL A 90 12.14 -21.12 -7.32
CA VAL A 90 12.54 -20.03 -6.40
C VAL A 90 13.85 -19.43 -6.90
N GLU A 91 13.98 -18.11 -6.93
CA GLU A 91 15.24 -17.43 -7.26
C GLU A 91 15.81 -16.74 -6.00
N ILE A 92 17.07 -17.00 -5.68
CA ILE A 92 17.84 -16.35 -4.62
C ILE A 92 18.89 -15.49 -5.30
N TRP A 93 18.78 -14.16 -5.25
CA TRP A 93 19.84 -13.33 -5.79
C TRP A 93 20.85 -12.91 -4.72
N ILE A 94 22.10 -12.85 -5.14
CA ILE A 94 23.26 -12.65 -4.28
C ILE A 94 24.10 -11.55 -4.93
N ARG A 95 24.27 -10.46 -4.18
CA ARG A 95 25.16 -9.37 -4.57
C ARG A 95 26.62 -9.80 -4.45
N PRO A 96 27.51 -9.40 -5.37
CA PRO A 96 28.95 -9.56 -5.17
C PRO A 96 29.38 -8.76 -3.93
N SER A 97 29.68 -9.43 -2.82
CA SER A 97 30.15 -8.79 -1.59
C SER A 97 31.54 -8.21 -1.78
N GLY A 98 31.68 -6.89 -1.62
CA GLY A 98 32.97 -6.20 -1.53
C GLY A 98 33.72 -6.56 -0.24
N ARG A 99 35.05 -6.53 -0.29
CA ARG A 99 35.99 -6.86 0.82
C ARG A 99 35.65 -6.14 2.14
N PRO A 100 35.84 -6.79 3.30
CA PRO A 100 35.59 -6.18 4.61
C PRO A 100 36.75 -5.27 5.03
N THR A 101 36.44 -4.06 5.50
CA THR A 101 37.37 -3.25 6.28
C THR A 101 36.89 -3.28 7.74
N VAL A 102 37.78 -3.76 8.60
CA VAL A 102 37.59 -4.10 10.01
C VAL A 102 37.53 -2.84 10.89
N THR A 103 36.64 -2.79 11.89
CA THR A 103 36.97 -2.32 13.25
C THR A 103 35.97 -2.88 14.28
N PRO A 104 36.38 -3.15 15.54
CA PRO A 104 35.73 -4.14 16.40
C PRO A 104 34.91 -3.58 17.58
N SER A 105 34.16 -4.51 18.16
CA SER A 105 33.09 -4.47 19.17
C SER A 105 33.38 -3.86 20.55
N SER A 106 32.30 -3.43 21.22
CA SER A 106 32.01 -3.56 22.66
C SER A 106 30.58 -3.00 22.88
N GLN A 107 29.63 -3.52 23.66
CA GLN A 107 29.49 -4.66 24.58
C GLN A 107 27.99 -4.96 24.68
N ARG A 108 27.66 -6.22 24.98
CA ARG A 108 26.30 -6.76 25.12
C ARG A 108 25.77 -6.44 26.53
N GLY A 109 24.55 -5.93 26.64
CA GLY A 109 23.78 -5.85 27.87
C GLY A 109 22.32 -6.18 27.58
N SER A 110 21.88 -7.34 28.08
CA SER A 110 20.53 -7.89 27.94
C SER A 110 19.49 -7.05 28.67
N SER A 111 18.40 -6.70 28.00
CA SER A 111 17.10 -6.49 28.65
C SER A 111 16.00 -6.87 27.66
N GLU A 112 15.19 -7.85 28.04
CA GLU A 112 14.01 -8.29 27.32
C GLU A 112 12.97 -7.17 27.33
N CYS A 113 12.71 -6.54 26.18
CA CYS A 113 11.46 -5.84 25.86
C CYS A 113 11.62 -5.20 24.48
N SER A 114 11.22 -5.88 23.39
CA SER A 114 11.00 -5.25 22.07
C SER A 114 10.37 -6.27 21.12
N ARG A 115 9.04 -6.34 21.12
CA ARG A 115 8.26 -6.88 19.97
C ARG A 115 7.37 -5.81 19.32
N ASP A 116 7.22 -4.64 19.94
CA ASP A 116 6.36 -3.56 19.43
C ASP A 116 7.12 -2.50 18.60
N SER A 117 8.46 -2.51 18.65
CA SER A 117 9.28 -1.44 18.05
C SER A 117 9.55 -1.59 16.55
N GLU A 118 9.27 -2.76 15.96
CA GLU A 118 9.53 -2.99 14.52
C GLU A 118 8.36 -2.56 13.61
N GLN A 119 7.12 -2.51 14.11
CA GLN A 119 5.95 -2.05 13.35
C GLN A 119 5.85 -0.52 13.26
N ASP A 120 6.19 0.20 14.35
CA ASP A 120 6.17 1.67 14.39
C ASP A 120 7.21 2.29 13.43
N GLY A 121 8.33 1.61 13.21
CA GLY A 121 9.37 2.04 12.26
C GLY A 121 8.97 1.91 10.79
N GLU A 122 8.09 0.97 10.45
CA GLU A 122 7.63 0.73 9.07
C GLU A 122 6.55 1.76 8.65
N LEU A 123 5.62 2.09 9.55
CA LEU A 123 4.56 3.09 9.31
C LEU A 123 5.13 4.50 9.08
N GLY A 124 6.16 4.89 9.84
CA GLY A 124 6.82 6.20 9.68
C GLY A 124 7.63 6.36 8.38
N SER A 125 7.87 5.27 7.64
CA SER A 125 8.61 5.28 6.36
C SER A 125 7.71 5.48 5.13
N LEU A 126 6.40 5.37 5.29
CA LEU A 126 5.42 5.50 4.20
C LEU A 126 5.19 6.97 3.83
N SER A 127 4.88 7.22 2.56
CA SER A 127 4.39 8.54 2.15
C SER A 127 3.04 8.83 2.83
N ALA A 128 2.81 10.09 3.24
CA ALA A 128 1.55 10.53 3.83
C ALA A 128 0.31 10.13 2.98
N THR A 129 0.45 10.14 1.66
CA THR A 129 -0.63 9.77 0.73
C THR A 129 -0.92 8.26 0.75
N ASP A 130 0.11 7.42 0.86
CA ASP A 130 -0.07 5.97 0.90
C ASP A 130 -0.53 5.50 2.28
N LEU A 131 -0.06 6.15 3.34
CA LEU A 131 -0.56 5.94 4.70
C LEU A 131 -2.06 6.30 4.79
N ASN A 132 -2.49 7.41 4.19
CA ASN A 132 -3.91 7.80 4.17
C ASN A 132 -4.76 6.75 3.42
N LYS A 133 -4.32 6.27 2.25
CA LYS A 133 -5.04 5.21 1.52
C LYS A 133 -5.14 3.92 2.33
N ARG A 134 -4.06 3.56 3.05
CA ARG A 134 -4.00 2.38 3.91
C ARG A 134 -4.98 2.52 5.07
N PHE A 135 -4.92 3.63 5.79
CA PHE A 135 -5.85 3.96 6.87
C PHE A 135 -7.31 3.91 6.42
N ILE A 136 -7.68 4.58 5.32
CA ILE A 136 -9.07 4.57 4.83
C ILE A 136 -9.52 3.14 4.48
N LEU A 137 -8.64 2.30 3.93
CA LEU A 137 -8.97 0.90 3.67
C LEU A 137 -9.17 0.11 4.97
N SER A 138 -8.26 0.22 5.93
CA SER A 138 -8.34 -0.44 7.25
C SER A 138 -9.60 0.02 8.02
N PHE A 139 -9.87 1.32 8.03
CA PHE A 139 -11.03 1.93 8.68
C PHE A 139 -12.34 1.41 8.08
N LEU A 140 -12.46 1.38 6.75
CA LEU A 140 -13.63 0.81 6.09
C LEU A 140 -13.74 -0.71 6.27
N HIS A 141 -12.62 -1.43 6.40
CA HIS A 141 -12.64 -2.85 6.70
C HIS A 141 -13.16 -3.12 8.12
N ALA A 142 -12.69 -2.36 9.12
CA ALA A 142 -13.18 -2.44 10.50
C ALA A 142 -14.69 -2.15 10.58
N HIS A 143 -15.15 -1.05 9.99
CA HIS A 143 -16.57 -0.69 9.94
C HIS A 143 -17.40 -1.67 9.11
N GLY A 144 -16.81 -2.30 8.10
CA GLY A 144 -17.45 -3.39 7.35
C GLY A 144 -17.70 -4.62 8.23
N LYS A 145 -16.75 -4.99 9.09
CA LYS A 145 -16.95 -6.06 10.09
C LYS A 145 -18.07 -5.69 11.06
N LEU A 146 -18.05 -4.48 11.65
CA LEU A 146 -19.09 -4.02 12.56
C LEU A 146 -20.49 -3.99 11.92
N PHE A 147 -20.58 -3.52 10.68
CA PHE A 147 -21.85 -3.38 9.98
C PHE A 147 -22.43 -4.72 9.52
N THR A 148 -21.58 -5.59 8.95
CA THR A 148 -22.00 -6.90 8.41
C THR A 148 -22.08 -7.98 9.49
N LYS A 149 -21.40 -7.78 10.62
CA LYS A 149 -21.19 -8.76 11.70
C LYS A 149 -20.42 -10.01 11.26
N VAL A 150 -19.67 -9.93 10.16
CA VAL A 150 -18.89 -11.04 9.60
C VAL A 150 -17.40 -10.80 9.84
N GLY A 151 -16.71 -11.83 10.31
CA GLY A 151 -15.27 -11.78 10.56
C GLY A 151 -14.89 -11.07 11.87
N MET A 152 -15.77 -11.05 12.86
CA MET A 152 -15.55 -10.36 14.14
C MET A 152 -14.45 -10.99 15.00
N GLU A 153 -14.09 -12.25 14.76
CA GLU A 153 -12.98 -12.94 15.42
C GLU A 153 -11.61 -12.30 15.16
N SER A 154 -11.48 -11.55 14.06
CA SER A 154 -10.28 -10.80 13.70
C SER A 154 -10.42 -9.28 13.89
N PHE A 155 -11.53 -8.82 14.49
CA PHE A 155 -11.82 -7.39 14.62
C PHE A 155 -10.76 -6.66 15.46
N SER A 156 -10.35 -7.23 16.60
CA SER A 156 -9.38 -6.59 17.50
C SER A 156 -8.08 -6.20 16.78
N GLY A 157 -7.50 -7.13 16.00
CA GLY A 157 -6.29 -6.85 15.24
C GLY A 157 -6.48 -5.77 14.17
N VAL A 158 -7.61 -5.78 13.45
CA VAL A 158 -7.91 -4.73 12.46
C VAL A 158 -8.11 -3.37 13.16
N ALA A 159 -8.77 -3.35 14.32
CA ALA A 159 -8.97 -2.14 15.10
C ALA A 159 -7.65 -1.56 15.61
N SER A 160 -6.71 -2.38 16.10
CA SER A 160 -5.37 -1.92 16.48
C SER A 160 -4.62 -1.30 15.31
N HIS A 161 -4.67 -1.90 14.12
CA HIS A 161 -4.06 -1.30 12.92
C HIS A 161 -4.69 0.05 12.55
N VAL A 162 -6.02 0.18 12.65
CA VAL A 162 -6.71 1.46 12.43
C VAL A 162 -6.21 2.53 13.39
N LEU A 163 -6.07 2.20 14.67
CA LEU A 163 -5.59 3.14 15.70
C LEU A 163 -4.14 3.57 15.46
N GLN A 164 -3.25 2.62 15.14
CA GLN A 164 -1.85 2.91 14.82
C GLN A 164 -1.73 3.79 13.57
N GLU A 165 -2.39 3.41 12.46
CA GLU A 165 -2.36 4.16 11.21
C GLU A 165 -2.94 5.58 11.37
N PHE A 166 -4.02 5.71 12.15
CA PHE A 166 -4.63 7.01 12.45
C PHE A 166 -3.72 7.90 13.28
N LYS A 167 -3.06 7.35 14.30
CA LYS A 167 -2.07 8.05 15.13
C LYS A 167 -0.90 8.55 14.28
N SER A 168 -0.32 7.69 13.45
CA SER A 168 0.78 8.08 12.56
C SER A 168 0.36 9.18 11.58
N LEU A 169 -0.86 9.13 11.03
CA LEU A 169 -1.37 10.19 10.14
C LEU A 169 -1.47 11.54 10.83
N LEU A 170 -2.01 11.57 12.04
CA LEU A 170 -2.15 12.82 12.81
C LEU A 170 -0.79 13.39 13.26
N GLN A 171 0.23 12.54 13.40
CA GLN A 171 1.61 12.98 13.65
C GLN A 171 2.28 13.59 12.41
N HIS A 172 2.00 13.10 11.20
CA HIS A 172 2.49 13.71 9.96
C HIS A 172 1.84 15.07 9.63
N GLY A 173 0.68 15.36 10.22
CA GLY A 173 -0.05 16.63 10.06
C GLY A 173 -1.56 16.41 9.86
N PRO A 174 -2.43 16.88 10.77
CA PRO A 174 -3.90 16.80 10.63
C PRO A 174 -4.45 17.38 9.32
N SER A 175 -3.77 18.38 8.77
CA SER A 175 -4.00 18.97 7.44
C SER A 175 -3.99 18.00 6.27
N LEU A 176 -3.40 16.81 6.42
CA LEU A 176 -3.44 15.75 5.40
C LEU A 176 -4.81 15.09 5.28
N LEU A 177 -5.55 15.00 6.38
CA LEU A 177 -6.93 14.52 6.41
C LEU A 177 -7.89 15.68 6.15
N GLY A 178 -7.66 16.81 6.80
CA GLY A 178 -8.55 17.96 6.78
C GLY A 178 -9.77 17.77 7.67
N CYS A 179 -10.28 18.89 8.21
CA CYS A 179 -11.45 18.95 9.09
C CYS A 179 -12.66 18.14 8.57
N THR A 180 -12.98 18.23 7.27
CA THR A 180 -14.13 17.51 6.70
C THR A 180 -14.00 16.00 6.81
N ASN A 181 -12.82 15.43 6.51
CA ASN A 181 -12.65 13.97 6.59
C ASN A 181 -12.64 13.50 8.05
N LEU A 182 -12.07 14.28 8.97
CA LEU A 182 -12.13 13.98 10.40
C LEU A 182 -13.58 13.94 10.91
N LEU A 183 -14.40 14.92 10.52
CA LEU A 183 -15.83 14.95 10.83
C LEU A 183 -16.56 13.72 10.24
N GLN A 184 -16.24 13.32 9.01
CA GLN A 184 -16.82 12.11 8.41
C GLN A 184 -16.43 10.84 9.18
N ILE A 185 -15.16 10.72 9.59
CA ILE A 185 -14.62 9.57 10.35
C ILE A 185 -15.37 9.42 11.68
N ILE A 186 -15.48 10.51 12.47
CA ILE A 186 -16.19 10.44 13.75
C ILE A 186 -17.71 10.19 13.56
N THR A 187 -18.29 10.68 12.46
CA THR A 187 -19.70 10.42 12.12
C THR A 187 -19.93 8.93 11.85
N ILE A 188 -19.01 8.29 11.13
CA ILE A 188 -19.07 6.85 10.87
C ILE A 188 -18.92 6.06 12.18
N ASN A 189 -18.03 6.49 13.08
CA ASN A 189 -17.90 5.89 14.41
C ASN A 189 -19.21 5.99 15.22
N MET A 190 -19.80 7.18 15.35
CA MET A 190 -21.09 7.37 16.04
C MET A 190 -22.21 6.53 15.39
N PHE A 191 -22.25 6.46 14.05
CA PHE A 191 -23.23 5.64 13.34
C PHE A 191 -23.08 4.15 13.67
N ALA A 192 -21.85 3.63 13.74
CA ALA A 192 -21.59 2.23 14.04
C ALA A 192 -22.15 1.85 15.42
N ILE A 193 -21.93 2.70 16.42
CA ILE A 193 -22.45 2.53 17.79
C ILE A 193 -23.98 2.56 17.77
N HIS A 194 -24.58 3.57 17.14
CA HIS A 194 -26.03 3.68 17.01
C HIS A 194 -26.66 2.47 16.29
N ASN A 195 -26.01 1.95 15.24
CA ASN A 195 -26.49 0.79 14.50
C ASN A 195 -26.31 -0.52 15.28
N ALA A 196 -25.32 -0.61 16.18
CA ALA A 196 -25.16 -1.72 17.11
C ALA A 196 -26.26 -1.71 18.19
N HIS A 197 -26.62 -0.52 18.70
CA HIS A 197 -27.65 -0.34 19.74
C HIS A 197 -29.06 -0.76 19.28
N ARG A 198 -29.48 -0.38 18.07
CA ARG A 198 -30.83 -0.68 17.52
C ARG A 198 -31.18 -2.18 17.37
N ARG A 199 -30.28 -3.10 17.71
CA ARG A 199 -30.41 -4.55 17.47
C ARG A 199 -30.12 -5.42 18.69
N GLY A 200 -29.95 -4.84 19.89
CA GLY A 200 -29.82 -5.57 21.16
C GLY A 200 -31.13 -5.58 21.93
N GLU A 201 -31.61 -6.76 22.36
CA GLU A 201 -32.93 -6.96 23.01
C GLU A 201 -32.85 -7.25 24.52
N GLU A 202 -31.73 -7.02 25.21
CA GLU A 202 -31.62 -7.22 26.65
C GLU A 202 -31.06 -5.99 27.36
N ALA A 203 -31.78 -5.52 28.38
CA ALA A 203 -31.71 -4.15 28.91
C ALA A 203 -30.55 -3.86 29.88
N ASP A 204 -29.69 -4.84 30.20
CA ASP A 204 -28.76 -4.72 31.34
C ASP A 204 -27.28 -5.04 31.01
N VAL A 205 -26.97 -5.52 29.79
CA VAL A 205 -25.58 -5.83 29.39
C VAL A 205 -25.31 -5.36 27.97
N ARG A 206 -24.25 -4.56 27.76
CA ARG A 206 -23.85 -4.13 26.42
C ARG A 206 -23.44 -5.34 25.58
N SER A 207 -24.04 -5.46 24.39
CA SER A 207 -23.64 -6.51 23.45
C SER A 207 -22.16 -6.38 23.07
N VAL A 208 -21.49 -7.49 22.77
CA VAL A 208 -20.08 -7.49 22.31
C VAL A 208 -19.87 -6.55 21.12
N LEU A 209 -20.86 -6.46 20.22
CA LEU A 209 -20.80 -5.56 19.07
C LEU A 209 -20.84 -4.09 19.48
N LEU A 210 -21.67 -3.74 20.48
CA LEU A 210 -21.76 -2.38 21.02
C LEU A 210 -20.47 -2.02 21.76
N GLU A 211 -19.96 -2.92 22.61
CA GLU A 211 -18.68 -2.80 23.30
C GLU A 211 -17.54 -2.50 22.31
N GLN A 212 -17.39 -3.33 21.26
CA GLN A 212 -16.33 -3.19 20.27
C GLN A 212 -16.46 -1.93 19.39
N SER A 213 -17.70 -1.55 19.02
CA SER A 213 -17.96 -0.31 18.26
C SER A 213 -17.58 0.92 19.08
N THR A 214 -17.96 0.92 20.36
CA THR A 214 -17.68 2.00 21.31
C THR A 214 -16.20 2.09 21.61
N ALA A 215 -15.52 0.96 21.86
CA ALA A 215 -14.09 0.92 22.13
C ALA A 215 -13.26 1.45 20.96
N LEU A 216 -13.60 1.10 19.71
CA LEU A 216 -12.92 1.66 18.53
C LEU A 216 -13.15 3.17 18.41
N GLY A 217 -14.39 3.61 18.59
CA GLY A 217 -14.76 5.03 18.56
C GLY A 217 -14.00 5.86 19.59
N LEU A 218 -14.02 5.42 20.86
CA LEU A 218 -13.30 6.06 21.96
C LEU A 218 -11.78 6.01 21.75
N GLY A 219 -11.24 4.90 21.25
CA GLY A 219 -9.81 4.79 20.94
C GLY A 219 -9.37 5.83 19.89
N MET A 220 -10.14 6.01 18.81
CA MET A 220 -9.85 7.04 17.82
C MET A 220 -10.01 8.45 18.38
N PHE A 221 -11.03 8.68 19.22
CA PHE A 221 -11.20 9.95 19.92
C PHE A 221 -10.02 10.27 20.85
N ALA A 222 -9.50 9.29 21.59
CA ALA A 222 -8.33 9.47 22.45
C ALA A 222 -7.09 9.89 21.65
N VAL A 223 -6.90 9.34 20.45
CA VAL A 223 -5.81 9.76 19.54
C VAL A 223 -5.99 11.23 19.11
N LEU A 224 -7.22 11.66 18.78
CA LEU A 224 -7.51 13.07 18.46
C LEU A 224 -7.25 13.99 19.65
N VAL A 225 -7.73 13.62 20.84
CA VAL A 225 -7.51 14.35 22.09
C VAL A 225 -6.03 14.45 22.39
N GLN A 226 -5.28 13.35 22.28
CA GLN A 226 -3.83 13.34 22.50
C GLN A 226 -3.12 14.34 21.57
N ARG A 227 -3.40 14.30 20.26
CA ARG A 227 -2.78 15.23 19.32
C ARG A 227 -3.21 16.68 19.57
N CYS A 228 -4.47 16.92 19.93
CA CYS A 228 -4.98 18.23 20.33
C CYS A 228 -4.21 18.78 21.54
N THR A 229 -4.01 17.95 22.57
CA THR A 229 -3.24 18.28 23.77
C THR A 229 -1.78 18.60 23.45
N ASP A 230 -1.14 17.83 22.57
CA ASP A 230 0.24 18.07 22.16
C ASP A 230 0.39 19.42 21.43
N LEU A 231 -0.51 19.72 20.49
CA LEU A 231 -0.52 21.00 19.75
C LEU A 231 -0.78 22.21 20.66
N LEU A 232 -1.65 22.06 21.66
CA LEU A 232 -1.90 23.10 22.65
C LEU A 232 -0.65 23.37 23.50
N LYS A 233 0.07 22.33 23.93
CA LYS A 233 1.34 22.46 24.67
C LYS A 233 2.45 23.10 23.84
N GLU A 234 2.45 22.87 22.52
CA GLU A 234 3.40 23.48 21.58
C GLU A 234 3.06 24.96 21.27
N THR A 235 1.84 25.42 21.60
CA THR A 235 1.40 26.80 21.34
C THR A 235 1.96 27.75 22.40
N PRO A 236 2.59 28.88 22.01
CA PRO A 236 3.19 29.81 22.96
C PRO A 236 2.13 30.45 23.86
N ALA A 237 2.41 30.45 25.16
CA ALA A 237 1.61 31.17 26.15
C ALA A 237 2.14 32.60 26.33
N GLU A 238 1.23 33.56 26.42
CA GLU A 238 1.57 34.97 26.67
C GLU A 238 1.39 35.29 28.17
N PRO A 239 2.31 36.06 28.79
CA PRO A 239 2.11 36.50 30.17
C PRO A 239 0.92 37.46 30.24
N VAL A 240 -0.08 37.12 31.06
CA VAL A 240 -1.26 37.96 31.27
C VAL A 240 -0.83 39.18 32.10
N SER A 241 -0.86 40.38 31.51
CA SER A 241 -0.70 41.64 32.26
C SER A 241 -2.03 41.96 32.93
N MET A 242 -2.15 41.66 34.22
CA MET A 242 -3.27 42.14 35.02
C MET A 242 -3.12 43.65 35.21
N THR A 243 -3.82 44.45 34.39
CA THR A 243 -4.15 45.83 34.76
C THR A 243 -5.45 45.77 35.56
N ASP A 244 -5.34 45.63 36.88
CA ASP A 244 -6.12 46.39 37.87
C ASP A 244 -5.94 45.78 39.27
N GLY A 245 -5.46 46.62 40.20
CA GLY A 245 -5.81 46.54 41.62
C GLY A 245 -5.09 45.51 42.50
N GLU A 246 -4.03 45.96 43.17
CA GLU A 246 -3.67 45.66 44.57
C GLU A 246 -3.87 44.21 45.08
N GLU A 247 -2.77 43.45 45.16
CA GLU A 247 -2.32 42.84 46.43
C GLU A 247 -0.85 42.39 46.30
N GLU A 248 0.04 43.14 46.96
CA GLU A 248 1.43 42.75 47.16
C GLU A 248 1.50 41.51 48.05
N GLY A 249 2.16 40.45 47.56
CA GLY A 249 2.77 39.47 48.46
C GLY A 249 2.33 38.02 48.32
N LYS A 250 2.27 37.48 47.09
CA LYS A 250 2.62 36.09 46.79
C LYS A 250 3.09 36.03 45.34
N THR A 251 4.39 35.83 45.13
CA THR A 251 4.96 35.50 43.83
C THR A 251 4.58 34.06 43.50
N GLU A 252 3.30 33.81 43.21
CA GLU A 252 2.93 32.68 42.37
C GLU A 252 3.32 33.08 40.96
N GLU A 253 4.18 32.28 40.33
CA GLU A 253 4.56 32.46 38.93
C GLU A 253 3.27 32.55 38.12
N LEU A 254 2.93 33.74 37.60
CA LEU A 254 1.79 33.94 36.71
C LEU A 254 2.04 33.09 35.46
N GLU A 255 1.52 31.87 35.44
CA GLU A 255 1.56 30.99 34.29
C GLU A 255 0.86 31.71 33.13
N GLY A 256 1.57 31.89 32.02
CA GLY A 256 1.02 32.53 30.83
C GLY A 256 -0.21 31.77 30.32
N MET A 257 -1.16 32.51 29.75
CA MET A 257 -2.33 31.93 29.11
C MET A 257 -2.11 31.80 27.60
N VAL A 258 -2.60 30.71 27.01
CA VAL A 258 -2.62 30.52 25.56
C VAL A 258 -3.85 31.21 24.98
N ARG A 259 -3.65 32.18 24.09
CA ARG A 259 -4.76 32.86 23.39
C ARG A 259 -5.27 32.02 22.22
N ILE A 260 -6.58 32.04 21.98
CA ILE A 260 -7.22 31.26 20.91
C ILE A 260 -6.82 31.78 19.52
N SER A 261 -6.54 33.08 19.38
CA SER A 261 -5.97 33.63 18.15
C SER A 261 -4.65 32.97 17.74
N ALA A 262 -3.87 32.47 18.71
CA ALA A 262 -2.56 31.86 18.47
C ALA A 262 -2.64 30.39 18.03
N PHE A 263 -3.82 29.77 18.00
CA PHE A 263 -3.96 28.36 17.65
C PHE A 263 -3.43 28.05 16.24
N PRO A 264 -2.54 27.05 16.11
CA PRO A 264 -2.03 26.63 14.82
C PRO A 264 -3.14 26.01 13.95
N GLN A 265 -2.97 26.06 12.63
CA GLN A 265 -3.95 25.55 11.67
C GLN A 265 -4.30 24.07 11.94
N ASP A 266 -3.31 23.24 12.23
CA ASP A 266 -3.50 21.82 12.53
C ASP A 266 -4.41 21.59 13.75
N LEU A 267 -4.36 22.46 14.76
CA LEU A 267 -5.25 22.39 15.93
C LEU A 267 -6.68 22.77 15.54
N ARG A 268 -6.85 23.85 14.76
CA ARG A 268 -8.16 24.32 14.26
C ARG A 268 -8.87 23.27 13.39
N GLU A 269 -8.13 22.35 12.78
CA GLU A 269 -8.71 21.26 12.01
C GLU A 269 -9.20 20.07 12.85
N ILE A 270 -8.59 19.85 14.02
CA ILE A 270 -8.96 18.77 14.95
C ILE A 270 -10.15 19.16 15.83
N LEU A 271 -10.16 20.41 16.34
CA LEU A 271 -11.13 20.89 17.33
C LEU A 271 -12.60 20.60 16.97
N PRO A 272 -13.08 20.81 15.74
CA PRO A 272 -14.46 20.49 15.36
C PRO A 272 -14.83 19.02 15.62
N SER A 273 -13.88 18.10 15.36
CA SER A 273 -14.13 16.67 15.52
C SER A 273 -14.11 16.23 16.99
N VAL A 274 -13.22 16.82 17.80
CA VAL A 274 -13.19 16.59 19.25
C VAL A 274 -14.49 17.10 19.88
N LYS A 275 -14.93 18.30 19.50
CA LYS A 275 -16.19 18.91 19.96
C LYS A 275 -17.42 18.07 19.62
N VAL A 276 -17.54 17.62 18.38
CA VAL A 276 -18.69 16.79 17.97
C VAL A 276 -18.71 15.44 18.70
N TRP A 277 -17.54 14.84 18.95
CA TRP A 277 -17.50 13.60 19.72
C TRP A 277 -17.87 13.82 21.19
N SER A 278 -17.43 14.92 21.81
CA SER A 278 -17.85 15.28 23.18
C SER A 278 -19.35 15.53 23.28
N ASP A 279 -19.95 16.18 22.27
CA ASP A 279 -21.40 16.39 22.19
C ASP A 279 -22.16 15.05 22.19
N TRP A 280 -21.68 14.07 21.42
CA TRP A 280 -22.25 12.72 21.43
C TRP A 280 -22.07 12.02 22.78
N MET A 281 -20.89 12.11 23.40
CA MET A 281 -20.66 11.52 24.72
C MET A 281 -21.64 12.08 25.77
N LEU A 282 -21.88 13.38 25.79
CA LEU A 282 -22.84 14.01 26.69
C LEU A 282 -24.28 13.54 26.45
N GLY A 283 -24.65 13.26 25.20
CA GLY A 283 -25.98 12.79 24.84
C GLY A 283 -26.26 11.32 25.18
N HIS A 284 -25.22 10.51 25.36
CA HIS A 284 -25.32 9.04 25.51
C HIS A 284 -24.38 8.48 26.59
N PRO A 285 -24.51 8.89 27.87
CA PRO A 285 -23.60 8.47 28.95
C PRO A 285 -23.53 6.95 29.13
N ASP A 286 -24.67 6.26 29.02
CA ASP A 286 -24.77 4.80 29.22
C ASP A 286 -24.02 3.98 28.16
N GLU A 287 -23.67 4.58 27.02
CA GLU A 287 -22.94 3.89 25.95
C GLU A 287 -21.45 3.76 26.26
N TRP A 288 -20.89 4.60 27.14
CA TRP A 288 -19.45 4.62 27.47
C TRP A 288 -19.13 4.63 28.97
N ASN A 289 -20.12 4.82 29.85
CA ASN A 289 -19.98 4.66 31.31
C ASN A 289 -20.85 3.49 31.80
N PRO A 290 -20.29 2.40 32.38
CA PRO A 290 -18.88 2.16 32.64
C PRO A 290 -18.05 2.00 31.34
N PRO A 291 -16.71 2.21 31.37
CA PRO A 291 -15.86 2.08 30.19
C PRO A 291 -16.01 0.73 29.48
N PRO A 292 -16.04 0.69 28.13
CA PRO A 292 -16.06 -0.57 27.41
C PRO A 292 -14.74 -1.34 27.57
N CYS A 293 -14.75 -2.63 27.26
CA CYS A 293 -13.54 -3.44 27.20
C CYS A 293 -12.51 -2.79 26.25
N GLY A 294 -11.29 -2.56 26.74
CA GLY A 294 -10.23 -1.92 25.97
C GLY A 294 -9.81 -2.73 24.73
N LEU A 295 -9.37 -2.03 23.69
CA LEU A 295 -8.72 -2.63 22.52
C LEU A 295 -7.21 -2.70 22.75
N GLU A 296 -6.55 -3.69 22.14
CA GLU A 296 -5.09 -3.76 22.14
C GLU A 296 -4.50 -2.49 21.50
N CYS A 297 -3.48 -1.91 22.14
CA CYS A 297 -2.79 -0.68 21.72
C CYS A 297 -3.65 0.60 21.68
N SER A 298 -4.87 0.63 22.25
CA SER A 298 -5.64 1.88 22.36
C SER A 298 -5.07 2.80 23.45
N PRO A 299 -4.93 4.12 23.21
CA PRO A 299 -4.61 5.07 24.28
C PRO A 299 -5.66 5.03 25.39
N ASP A 300 -5.24 5.29 26.62
CA ASP A 300 -6.15 5.47 27.75
C ASP A 300 -6.92 6.79 27.57
N VAL A 301 -8.18 6.67 27.13
CA VAL A 301 -9.09 7.78 26.83
C VAL A 301 -9.22 8.72 28.02
N TRP A 302 -9.38 8.16 29.23
CA TRP A 302 -9.65 8.92 30.45
C TRP A 302 -8.41 9.70 30.88
N LYS A 303 -7.23 9.09 30.73
CA LYS A 303 -5.96 9.80 30.92
C LYS A 303 -5.77 10.91 29.88
N CYS A 304 -6.05 10.64 28.61
CA CYS A 304 -5.97 11.66 27.55
C CYS A 304 -6.90 12.85 27.84
N LEU A 305 -8.12 12.60 28.31
CA LEU A 305 -9.08 13.65 28.70
C LEU A 305 -8.63 14.43 29.93
N ALA A 306 -8.05 13.76 30.94
CA ALA A 306 -7.48 14.43 32.10
C ALA A 306 -6.31 15.34 31.70
N ASP A 307 -5.42 14.87 30.81
CA ASP A 307 -4.33 15.66 30.27
C ASP A 307 -4.84 16.88 29.46
N LEU A 308 -5.89 16.70 28.65
CA LEU A 308 -6.54 17.80 27.94
C LEU A 308 -7.13 18.83 28.92
N CYS A 309 -7.79 18.37 29.98
CA CYS A 309 -8.38 19.25 31.00
C CYS A 309 -7.32 20.12 31.68
N ASN A 310 -6.17 19.53 32.01
CA ASN A 310 -5.05 20.26 32.59
C ASN A 310 -4.50 21.33 31.62
N VAL A 311 -4.39 21.03 30.32
CA VAL A 311 -3.88 22.02 29.34
C VAL A 311 -4.91 23.11 29.05
N LEU A 312 -6.20 22.76 28.91
CA LEU A 312 -7.27 23.73 28.66
C LEU A 312 -7.47 24.71 29.81
N ALA A 313 -7.09 24.35 31.04
CA ALA A 313 -7.10 25.27 32.18
C ALA A 313 -6.26 26.53 31.94
N HIS A 314 -5.23 26.45 31.08
CA HIS A 314 -4.35 27.56 30.72
C HIS A 314 -4.68 28.17 29.35
N VAL A 315 -5.86 27.90 28.79
CA VAL A 315 -6.33 28.51 27.54
C VAL A 315 -7.34 29.61 27.85
N ASP A 316 -7.06 30.82 27.38
CA ASP A 316 -7.97 31.96 27.47
C ASP A 316 -9.05 31.84 26.38
N HIS A 317 -10.22 31.37 26.81
CA HIS A 317 -11.42 31.25 25.98
C HIS A 317 -12.34 32.47 26.00
N GLU A 318 -11.99 33.51 26.76
CA GLU A 318 -12.75 34.76 26.89
C GLU A 318 -12.21 35.88 25.98
N GLU A 319 -11.19 35.57 25.15
CA GLU A 319 -10.65 36.48 24.13
C GLU A 319 -11.74 37.12 23.25
N VAL A 320 -12.81 36.37 22.98
CA VAL A 320 -14.02 36.88 22.34
C VAL A 320 -15.21 36.66 23.29
N PRO A 321 -15.91 37.72 23.72
CA PRO A 321 -17.11 37.59 24.54
C PRO A 321 -18.21 36.79 23.82
N LEU A 322 -18.68 35.74 24.48
CA LEU A 322 -19.79 34.91 24.02
C LEU A 322 -20.99 35.09 24.95
N TYR A 323 -22.16 35.35 24.37
CA TYR A 323 -23.38 35.62 25.10
C TYR A 323 -24.37 34.48 24.97
N LYS A 324 -25.04 34.15 26.09
CA LYS A 324 -26.26 33.36 26.13
C LYS A 324 -27.42 34.33 26.25
N VAL A 325 -28.39 34.27 25.35
CA VAL A 325 -29.62 35.06 25.45
C VAL A 325 -30.68 34.13 26.02
N ASP A 326 -31.08 34.35 27.27
CA ASP A 326 -32.25 33.69 27.82
C ASP A 326 -33.48 34.23 27.09
N SER A 327 -34.31 33.31 26.60
CA SER A 327 -35.38 33.51 25.63
C SER A 327 -36.50 34.49 26.03
N GLU A 328 -36.39 35.17 27.17
CA GLU A 328 -37.39 36.10 27.69
C GLU A 328 -37.01 37.58 27.53
N GLU A 329 -35.73 37.92 27.34
CA GLU A 329 -35.27 39.32 27.21
C GLU A 329 -34.21 39.45 26.10
N SER A 330 -34.65 39.63 24.85
CA SER A 330 -33.96 40.38 23.78
C SER A 330 -34.39 39.87 22.40
N GLU A 331 -35.64 40.16 22.02
CA GLU A 331 -35.92 40.38 20.61
C GLU A 331 -35.29 41.73 20.23
N GLY A 332 -34.05 41.71 19.73
CA GLY A 332 -33.55 42.81 18.91
C GLY A 332 -32.39 43.62 19.44
N ASP A 333 -31.35 42.99 19.99
CA ASP A 333 -30.04 43.64 19.98
C ASP A 333 -29.43 43.52 18.57
N GLU A 334 -29.61 44.55 17.73
CA GLU A 334 -29.14 44.58 16.33
C GLU A 334 -27.61 44.39 16.19
N GLU A 335 -26.88 44.54 17.30
CA GLU A 335 -25.42 44.42 17.38
C GLU A 335 -24.91 42.97 17.53
N LEU A 336 -25.76 42.03 17.94
CA LEU A 336 -25.38 40.62 18.14
C LEU A 336 -25.70 39.73 16.92
N ALA A 337 -24.80 38.81 16.62
CA ALA A 337 -24.97 37.77 15.61
C ALA A 337 -25.00 36.37 16.23
N LEU A 338 -25.91 35.52 15.72
CA LEU A 338 -25.95 34.10 16.08
C LEU A 338 -24.68 33.39 15.58
N LEU A 339 -23.92 32.81 16.50
CA LEU A 339 -22.70 32.06 16.24
C LEU A 339 -23.02 30.58 16.01
N GLN A 340 -23.14 30.22 14.73
CA GLN A 340 -23.36 28.83 14.30
C GLN A 340 -22.05 28.18 13.85
N LEU A 341 -21.68 27.05 14.49
CA LEU A 341 -20.49 26.29 14.10
C LEU A 341 -20.76 25.51 12.80
N LYS A 342 -19.72 25.35 11.98
CA LYS A 342 -19.82 24.71 10.66
C LYS A 342 -20.14 23.22 10.78
N GLU A 343 -19.54 22.55 11.77
CA GLU A 343 -19.74 21.15 12.09
C GLU A 343 -21.17 20.85 12.56
N ASP A 344 -21.76 21.72 13.37
CA ASP A 344 -23.15 21.59 13.85
C ASP A 344 -24.11 21.68 12.68
N LYS A 345 -23.87 22.65 11.78
CA LYS A 345 -24.63 22.79 10.53
C LYS A 345 -24.44 21.59 9.61
N LEU A 346 -23.23 21.06 9.49
CA LEU A 346 -22.93 19.90 8.64
C LEU A 346 -23.67 18.64 9.12
N LEU A 347 -23.75 18.45 10.44
CA LEU A 347 -24.30 17.26 11.07
C LEU A 347 -25.75 17.43 11.53
N ALA A 348 -26.37 18.56 11.24
CA ALA A 348 -27.79 18.79 11.46
C ALA A 348 -28.64 17.63 10.91
N GLY A 349 -29.60 17.18 11.72
CA GLY A 349 -30.49 16.06 11.40
C GLY A 349 -29.88 14.66 11.54
N PHE A 350 -28.61 14.53 11.95
CA PHE A 350 -28.01 13.24 12.28
C PHE A 350 -28.52 12.76 13.65
N ILE A 351 -29.32 11.68 13.65
CA ILE A 351 -30.02 11.17 14.85
C ILE A 351 -29.12 11.01 16.08
N PRO A 352 -27.91 10.42 15.98
CA PRO A 352 -27.04 10.25 17.16
C PRO A 352 -26.66 11.55 17.88
N LEU A 353 -26.74 12.71 17.23
CA LEU A 353 -26.42 14.01 17.84
C LEU A 353 -27.64 14.78 18.32
N LEU A 354 -28.86 14.26 18.16
CA LEU A 354 -30.07 14.98 18.59
C LEU A 354 -30.20 15.08 20.12
N ALA A 355 -29.54 14.18 20.86
CA ALA A 355 -29.50 14.20 22.32
C ALA A 355 -28.42 15.15 22.88
N ALA A 356 -27.54 15.68 22.02
CA ALA A 356 -26.50 16.59 22.47
C ALA A 356 -27.09 17.94 22.89
N PRO A 357 -26.55 18.60 23.94
CA PRO A 357 -26.95 19.95 24.30
C PRO A 357 -26.74 20.93 23.14
N GLN A 358 -27.79 21.67 22.76
CA GLN A 358 -27.75 22.68 21.71
C GLN A 358 -28.18 24.02 22.29
N GLU A 359 -27.21 24.79 22.80
CA GLU A 359 -27.46 26.13 23.32
C GLU A 359 -27.16 27.18 22.23
N PRO A 360 -28.09 28.12 21.96
CA PRO A 360 -27.81 29.25 21.09
C PRO A 360 -26.72 30.11 21.73
N CYS A 361 -25.80 30.59 20.91
CA CYS A 361 -24.66 31.38 21.34
C CYS A 361 -24.51 32.56 20.40
N TYR A 362 -24.26 33.75 20.95
CA TYR A 362 -24.19 35.00 20.22
C TYR A 362 -22.85 35.68 20.45
N THR A 363 -22.41 36.46 19.47
CA THR A 363 -21.19 37.28 19.52
C THR A 363 -21.45 38.62 18.83
N ASP A 364 -20.65 39.63 19.13
CA ASP A 364 -20.73 40.92 18.44
C ASP A 364 -20.43 40.76 16.93
N ARG A 365 -21.17 41.49 16.09
CA ARG A 365 -21.08 41.41 14.61
C ARG A 365 -19.73 41.83 14.02
N GLN A 366 -18.97 42.66 14.73
CA GLN A 366 -17.68 43.20 14.29
C GLN A 366 -16.52 42.28 14.68
N THR A 367 -16.79 41.22 15.46
CA THR A 367 -15.75 40.29 15.92
C THR A 367 -15.32 39.32 14.82
N ASP A 368 -14.08 38.83 14.90
CA ASP A 368 -13.62 37.75 14.03
C ASP A 368 -14.40 36.46 14.32
N MET A 369 -15.30 36.11 13.40
CA MET A 369 -16.16 34.93 13.50
C MET A 369 -15.39 33.61 13.54
N ALA A 370 -14.17 33.54 13.01
CA ALA A 370 -13.35 32.33 13.08
C ALA A 370 -12.78 32.15 14.50
N ILE A 371 -12.29 33.22 15.12
CA ILE A 371 -11.81 33.20 16.50
C ILE A 371 -12.99 32.93 17.45
N ALA A 372 -14.11 33.63 17.27
CA ALA A 372 -15.33 33.39 18.07
C ALA A 372 -15.80 31.93 18.01
N ALA A 373 -15.76 31.31 16.82
CA ALA A 373 -16.09 29.90 16.65
C ALA A 373 -15.13 28.97 17.39
N ASP A 374 -13.84 29.29 17.47
CA ASP A 374 -12.87 28.52 18.26
C ASP A 374 -13.03 28.77 19.77
N CYS A 375 -13.34 29.99 20.22
CA CYS A 375 -13.75 30.29 21.60
C CYS A 375 -14.94 29.43 22.02
N LYS A 376 -15.97 29.35 21.17
CA LYS A 376 -17.14 28.51 21.43
C LYS A 376 -16.76 27.04 21.54
N ARG A 377 -15.89 26.52 20.67
CA ARG A 377 -15.41 25.12 20.75
C ARG A 377 -14.69 24.84 22.07
N VAL A 378 -13.76 25.71 22.46
CA VAL A 378 -13.02 25.55 23.72
C VAL A 378 -13.95 25.63 24.93
N THR A 379 -14.92 26.55 24.91
CA THR A 379 -15.95 26.67 25.96
C THR A 379 -16.75 25.38 26.12
N VAL A 380 -17.24 24.82 25.00
CA VAL A 380 -17.97 23.54 25.00
C VAL A 380 -17.11 22.39 25.53
N LEU A 381 -15.83 22.34 25.14
CA LEU A 381 -14.91 21.29 25.62
C LEU A 381 -14.61 21.42 27.12
N LYS A 382 -14.44 22.64 27.64
CA LYS A 382 -14.28 22.88 29.09
C LYS A 382 -15.52 22.40 29.86
N TYR A 383 -16.71 22.80 29.40
CA TYR A 383 -17.97 22.34 29.98
C TYR A 383 -18.11 20.82 29.95
N PHE A 384 -17.79 20.17 28.82
CA PHE A 384 -17.81 18.72 28.70
C PHE A 384 -16.92 18.04 29.74
N LEU A 385 -15.68 18.51 29.91
CA LEU A 385 -14.73 17.92 30.87
C LEU A 385 -15.17 18.12 32.32
N GLU A 386 -15.78 19.27 32.63
CA GLU A 386 -16.41 19.52 33.93
C GLU A 386 -17.59 18.56 34.16
N ALA A 387 -18.46 18.38 33.16
CA ALA A 387 -19.59 17.46 33.21
C ALA A 387 -19.15 15.99 33.39
N LEU A 388 -17.99 15.59 32.86
CA LEU A 388 -17.40 14.27 33.11
C LEU A 388 -16.94 14.08 34.56
N CYS A 389 -16.44 15.15 35.19
CA CYS A 389 -16.05 15.11 36.60
C CYS A 389 -17.26 15.07 37.54
N GLY A 390 -18.41 15.59 37.09
CA GLY A 390 -19.68 15.64 37.83
C GLY A 390 -20.61 14.44 37.65
N GLN A 391 -20.20 13.39 36.93
CA GLN A 391 -21.01 12.16 36.77
C GLN A 391 -21.21 11.43 38.11
N GLU A 392 -22.30 10.68 38.25
CA GLU A 392 -22.58 9.87 39.46
C GLU A 392 -21.44 8.88 39.76
N GLU A 393 -20.95 8.21 38.71
CA GLU A 393 -19.73 7.41 38.72
C GLU A 393 -18.66 8.10 37.86
N PRO A 394 -17.86 9.02 38.45
CA PRO A 394 -16.94 9.85 37.68
C PRO A 394 -15.71 9.05 37.25
N LEU A 395 -15.31 9.25 35.99
CA LEU A 395 -14.11 8.62 35.41
C LEU A 395 -12.88 9.54 35.47
N LEU A 396 -13.09 10.83 35.74
CA LEU A 396 -12.07 11.85 35.98
C LEU A 396 -12.26 12.47 37.37
N ALA A 397 -11.18 12.88 38.01
CA ALA A 397 -11.23 13.61 39.28
C ALA A 397 -10.13 14.66 39.38
N PHE A 398 -10.41 15.78 40.03
CA PHE A 398 -9.40 16.77 40.40
C PHE A 398 -8.74 16.38 41.73
N LYS A 399 -7.46 15.98 41.69
CA LYS A 399 -6.70 15.56 42.88
C LYS A 399 -5.29 16.13 42.85
N GLY A 400 -4.89 16.80 43.93
CA GLY A 400 -3.55 17.34 44.09
C GLY A 400 -3.21 18.44 43.08
N GLY A 401 -4.17 19.33 42.79
CA GLY A 401 -3.97 20.47 41.90
C GLY A 401 -4.05 20.15 40.40
N LYS A 402 -4.43 18.92 40.03
CA LYS A 402 -4.56 18.50 38.62
C LYS A 402 -5.67 17.49 38.42
N TYR A 403 -6.20 17.42 37.21
CA TYR A 403 -7.12 16.37 36.78
C TYR A 403 -6.37 15.06 36.52
N ILE A 404 -6.96 13.95 36.97
CA ILE A 404 -6.45 12.59 36.76
C ILE A 404 -7.59 11.63 36.37
N SER A 405 -7.25 10.54 35.69
CA SER A 405 -8.16 9.40 35.47
C SER A 405 -8.36 8.62 36.77
N VAL A 406 -9.60 8.23 37.04
CA VAL A 406 -9.99 7.32 38.14
C VAL A 406 -10.75 6.08 37.63
N ALA A 407 -10.80 5.88 36.31
CA ALA A 407 -11.44 4.73 35.69
C ALA A 407 -10.75 3.41 36.11
N THR A 408 -11.54 2.43 36.54
CA THR A 408 -11.06 1.07 36.86
C THR A 408 -11.06 0.17 35.64
N SER A 409 -9.93 -0.50 35.36
CA SER A 409 -9.84 -1.54 34.36
C SER A 409 -10.46 -2.85 34.86
N HIS A 410 -11.62 -3.24 34.33
CA HIS A 410 -12.19 -4.55 34.62
C HIS A 410 -11.39 -5.64 33.87
N PRO A 411 -10.90 -6.70 34.54
CA PRO A 411 -10.28 -7.82 33.86
C PRO A 411 -11.33 -8.60 33.06
N SER A 412 -10.99 -8.93 31.81
CA SER A 412 -11.81 -9.72 30.89
C SER A 412 -12.17 -11.08 31.50
N VAL A 413 -13.46 -11.39 31.55
CA VAL A 413 -13.95 -12.71 31.91
C VAL A 413 -13.60 -13.68 30.78
N GLU A 414 -12.84 -14.73 31.10
CA GLU A 414 -12.46 -15.81 30.20
C GLU A 414 -13.70 -16.45 29.53
N THR A 415 -13.84 -16.25 28.21
CA THR A 415 -14.81 -16.99 27.41
C THR A 415 -14.36 -18.44 27.30
N ARG A 416 -14.91 -19.29 28.17
CA ARG A 416 -14.78 -20.74 28.11
C ARG A 416 -15.19 -21.26 26.72
N SER A 417 -14.31 -22.07 26.15
CA SER A 417 -14.49 -22.88 24.95
C SER A 417 -15.75 -23.75 25.03
N TRP A 418 -16.69 -23.55 24.09
CA TRP A 418 -17.74 -24.51 23.77
C TRP A 418 -17.45 -25.10 22.39
N LYS A 419 -16.69 -26.21 22.39
CA LYS A 419 -16.65 -27.20 21.31
C LYS A 419 -17.56 -28.36 21.73
N ASP A 420 -18.11 -29.03 20.71
CA ASP A 420 -19.06 -30.16 20.72
C ASP A 420 -20.54 -29.72 20.76
N SER A 421 -21.43 -30.15 19.87
CA SER A 421 -21.48 -31.38 19.07
C SER A 421 -22.30 -31.12 17.80
N LEU A 422 -22.01 -31.82 16.69
CA LEU A 422 -22.99 -32.50 15.84
C LEU A 422 -22.24 -33.32 14.77
N THR A 423 -22.15 -34.63 15.02
CA THR A 423 -21.73 -35.70 14.12
C THR A 423 -22.91 -36.23 13.32
N GLU A 424 -22.72 -36.54 12.03
CA GLU A 424 -23.34 -37.66 11.29
C GLU A 424 -22.72 -37.70 9.87
N LYS A 425 -21.78 -38.62 9.61
CA LYS A 425 -21.90 -39.97 9.01
C LYS A 425 -21.85 -40.00 7.47
N GLU A 426 -20.82 -40.70 6.99
CA GLU A 426 -20.53 -41.10 5.62
C GLU A 426 -21.59 -42.07 5.04
N VAL A 427 -21.77 -42.03 3.71
CA VAL A 427 -21.88 -43.23 2.86
C VAL A 427 -21.29 -42.97 1.47
N ASP A 428 -20.60 -44.00 1.00
CA ASP A 428 -19.85 -44.22 -0.24
C ASP A 428 -20.78 -44.55 -1.43
N ASP A 429 -20.39 -44.21 -2.66
CA ASP A 429 -20.75 -45.01 -3.84
C ASP A 429 -19.84 -44.72 -5.06
N VAL A 430 -19.39 -45.82 -5.67
CA VAL A 430 -18.37 -45.98 -6.70
C VAL A 430 -19.01 -46.15 -8.08
N ILE A 431 -18.50 -45.51 -9.14
CA ILE A 431 -18.63 -45.99 -10.55
C ILE A 431 -17.34 -45.69 -11.35
N LEU A 432 -16.80 -46.75 -11.97
CA LEU A 432 -15.66 -46.84 -12.89
C LEU A 432 -16.03 -46.48 -14.34
N GLU A 433 -15.07 -45.93 -15.11
CA GLU A 433 -14.81 -46.13 -16.55
C GLU A 433 -13.59 -45.24 -16.92
N GLY A 434 -12.58 -45.58 -17.71
CA GLY A 434 -12.22 -46.71 -18.57
C GLY A 434 -11.07 -46.19 -19.48
N GLU A 435 -9.91 -46.84 -19.46
CA GLU A 435 -8.71 -46.46 -20.24
C GLU A 435 -8.87 -46.74 -21.74
N LEU A 436 -8.25 -45.91 -22.61
CA LEU A 436 -7.70 -46.34 -23.90
C LEU A 436 -6.45 -45.54 -24.30
N SER A 437 -5.37 -46.28 -24.58
CA SER A 437 -4.10 -45.83 -25.18
C SER A 437 -4.09 -46.09 -26.69
N LEU A 438 -3.39 -45.24 -27.47
CA LEU A 438 -3.09 -45.47 -28.89
C LEU A 438 -1.61 -45.18 -29.22
N SER A 439 -0.97 -46.13 -29.89
CA SER A 439 0.40 -46.10 -30.42
C SER A 439 0.42 -45.65 -31.89
N PRO A 440 1.50 -45.05 -32.44
CA PRO A 440 1.70 -44.93 -33.87
C PRO A 440 2.75 -45.91 -34.41
N SER A 441 2.42 -46.51 -35.57
CA SER A 441 3.22 -47.43 -36.38
C SER A 441 4.24 -46.69 -37.25
N GLU A 442 5.37 -47.35 -37.51
CA GLU A 442 6.39 -46.98 -38.49
C GLU A 442 5.92 -47.25 -39.93
N GLY A 443 6.50 -46.51 -40.87
CA GLY A 443 6.44 -46.74 -42.31
C GLY A 443 7.59 -45.99 -43.00
N GLU A 444 8.56 -46.75 -43.50
CA GLU A 444 9.65 -46.28 -44.36
C GLU A 444 9.23 -46.41 -45.83
N GLU A 445 9.58 -45.43 -46.66
CA GLU A 445 9.78 -45.63 -48.11
C GLU A 445 11.02 -44.85 -48.57
N ASP A 446 11.78 -45.50 -49.45
CA ASP A 446 13.14 -45.20 -49.89
C ASP A 446 13.15 -44.75 -51.36
N PHE A 447 14.02 -43.81 -51.76
CA PHE A 447 14.34 -43.51 -53.16
C PHE A 447 15.80 -43.02 -53.31
N GLU A 448 16.52 -43.59 -54.28
CA GLU A 448 17.94 -43.39 -54.56
C GLU A 448 18.29 -42.20 -55.47
N ALA A 449 19.48 -41.63 -55.23
CA ALA A 449 20.59 -41.40 -56.18
C ALA A 449 21.14 -39.95 -56.29
N GLY A 450 22.45 -39.83 -56.00
CA GLY A 450 23.40 -38.98 -56.74
C GLY A 450 23.78 -37.64 -56.09
N ASP A 451 25.06 -37.51 -55.71
CA ASP A 451 25.79 -36.34 -55.14
C ASP A 451 25.30 -35.79 -53.79
N SER A 452 24.03 -36.04 -53.52
CA SER A 452 23.37 -35.84 -52.25
C SER A 452 23.77 -36.87 -51.21
N GLU A 453 24.61 -37.88 -51.49
CA GLU A 453 24.88 -38.92 -50.49
C GLU A 453 25.75 -38.41 -49.33
N ASN A 454 26.71 -37.51 -49.59
CA ASN A 454 27.45 -36.84 -48.52
C ASN A 454 26.61 -35.78 -47.83
N ASP A 455 25.80 -35.01 -48.56
CA ASP A 455 24.89 -34.02 -47.97
C ASP A 455 23.75 -34.70 -47.18
N ILE A 456 23.20 -35.82 -47.63
CA ILE A 456 22.18 -36.63 -46.94
C ILE A 456 22.82 -37.36 -45.77
N ARG A 457 24.07 -37.84 -45.87
CA ARG A 457 24.76 -38.47 -44.75
C ARG A 457 25.18 -37.43 -43.71
N GLU A 458 25.57 -36.23 -44.12
CA GLU A 458 25.81 -35.08 -43.24
C GLU A 458 24.51 -34.55 -42.65
N LEU A 459 23.42 -34.44 -43.41
CA LEU A 459 22.10 -34.05 -42.93
C LEU A 459 21.48 -35.12 -42.05
N LYS A 460 21.68 -36.42 -42.32
CA LYS A 460 21.30 -37.52 -41.43
C LYS A 460 22.15 -37.49 -40.17
N ALA A 461 23.46 -37.22 -40.25
CA ALA A 461 24.33 -37.06 -39.08
C ALA A 461 23.93 -35.82 -38.26
N ARG A 462 23.57 -34.71 -38.91
CA ARG A 462 23.15 -33.45 -38.29
C ARG A 462 21.74 -33.56 -37.71
N ARG A 463 20.83 -34.27 -38.39
CA ARG A 463 19.51 -34.65 -37.87
C ARG A 463 19.64 -35.61 -36.69
N HIS A 464 20.56 -36.55 -36.73
CA HIS A 464 20.80 -37.48 -35.62
C HIS A 464 21.51 -36.80 -34.45
N ALA A 465 22.39 -35.83 -34.71
CA ALA A 465 23.02 -34.99 -33.69
C ALA A 465 21.98 -34.07 -33.03
N LEU A 466 21.13 -33.41 -33.83
CA LEU A 466 20.02 -32.58 -33.35
C LEU A 466 18.94 -33.40 -32.65
N ALA A 467 18.62 -34.59 -33.15
CA ALA A 467 17.69 -35.51 -32.50
C ALA A 467 18.27 -36.03 -31.18
N ASN A 468 19.58 -36.31 -31.12
CA ASN A 468 20.26 -36.63 -29.88
C ASN A 468 20.28 -35.45 -28.92
N GLU A 469 20.54 -34.22 -29.39
CA GLU A 469 20.55 -33.02 -28.57
C GLU A 469 19.16 -32.69 -28.04
N LEU A 470 18.12 -32.75 -28.88
CA LEU A 470 16.71 -32.62 -28.49
C LEU A 470 16.29 -33.74 -27.55
N ALA A 471 16.66 -35.00 -27.80
CA ALA A 471 16.38 -36.10 -26.90
C ALA A 471 17.11 -35.93 -25.55
N GLN A 472 18.32 -35.36 -25.56
CA GLN A 472 19.07 -35.05 -24.34
C GLN A 472 18.44 -33.88 -23.58
N GLN A 473 17.96 -32.84 -24.27
CA GLN A 473 17.21 -31.73 -23.69
C GLN A 473 15.85 -32.20 -23.14
N GLN A 474 15.13 -33.04 -23.88
CA GLN A 474 13.85 -33.61 -23.47
C GLN A 474 14.02 -34.54 -22.26
N LYS A 475 15.03 -35.42 -22.27
CA LYS A 475 15.35 -36.30 -21.13
C LYS A 475 15.81 -35.52 -19.90
N ARG A 476 16.48 -34.36 -20.08
CA ARG A 476 16.77 -33.42 -18.99
C ARG A 476 15.49 -32.78 -18.45
N ARG A 477 14.60 -32.32 -19.32
CA ARG A 477 13.30 -31.74 -18.97
C ARG A 477 12.40 -32.74 -18.25
N ASP A 478 12.32 -33.97 -18.74
CA ASP A 478 11.49 -35.02 -18.16
C ASP A 478 12.05 -35.49 -16.81
N LYS A 479 13.38 -35.46 -16.61
CA LYS A 479 14.00 -35.68 -15.29
C LYS A 479 13.68 -34.55 -14.31
N ILE A 480 13.75 -33.29 -14.76
CA ILE A 480 13.36 -32.13 -13.94
C ILE A 480 11.88 -32.26 -13.58
N GLN A 481 11.01 -32.56 -14.54
CA GLN A 481 9.58 -32.74 -14.34
C GLN A 481 9.25 -33.93 -13.43
N ALA A 482 9.98 -35.05 -13.52
CA ALA A 482 9.83 -36.18 -12.62
C ALA A 482 10.23 -35.84 -11.17
N VAL A 483 11.30 -35.05 -10.97
CA VAL A 483 11.72 -34.56 -9.65
C VAL A 483 10.71 -33.56 -9.08
N LEU A 484 10.15 -32.68 -9.92
CA LEU A 484 9.09 -31.73 -9.55
C LEU A 484 7.76 -32.42 -9.23
N GLN A 485 7.39 -33.51 -9.92
CA GLN A 485 6.18 -34.30 -9.64
C GLN A 485 6.27 -35.08 -8.31
N THR A 486 7.47 -35.42 -7.85
CA THR A 486 7.72 -35.93 -6.49
C THR A 486 7.76 -34.85 -5.40
N GLY A 487 7.41 -33.60 -5.73
CA GLY A 487 7.31 -32.50 -4.76
C GLY A 487 8.62 -31.76 -4.47
N GLY A 488 9.66 -31.90 -5.31
CA GLY A 488 10.89 -31.12 -5.18
C GLY A 488 10.75 -29.69 -5.71
N GLN A 489 11.35 -28.71 -5.05
CA GLN A 489 11.42 -27.30 -5.46
C GLN A 489 12.74 -27.05 -6.25
N LEU A 490 12.73 -26.24 -7.32
CA LEU A 490 13.92 -25.78 -8.05
C LEU A 490 14.34 -24.42 -7.50
N GLU A 491 15.59 -24.28 -7.08
CA GLU A 491 16.17 -23.06 -6.52
C GLU A 491 17.27 -22.55 -7.48
N LEU A 492 17.13 -21.34 -7.99
CA LEU A 492 18.14 -20.66 -8.77
C LEU A 492 18.92 -19.69 -7.90
N GLU A 493 20.20 -19.94 -7.73
CA GLU A 493 21.11 -19.04 -7.05
C GLU A 493 21.71 -18.06 -8.07
N VAL A 494 21.18 -16.84 -8.11
CA VAL A 494 21.53 -15.80 -9.07
C VAL A 494 22.65 -14.93 -8.51
N ARG A 495 23.84 -14.97 -9.11
CA ARG A 495 25.01 -14.14 -8.77
C ARG A 495 25.40 -13.28 -9.99
N PRO A 496 24.73 -12.13 -10.21
CA PRO A 496 24.91 -11.35 -11.43
C PRO A 496 26.36 -10.93 -11.66
N PHE A 497 26.91 -11.35 -12.79
CA PHE A 497 28.23 -10.97 -13.27
C PHE A 497 28.20 -10.56 -14.75
N PHE A 498 27.39 -11.26 -15.55
CA PHE A 498 27.12 -10.92 -16.96
C PHE A 498 25.73 -10.30 -17.11
N LEU A 499 25.66 -9.12 -17.72
CA LEU A 499 24.40 -8.40 -17.97
C LEU A 499 24.16 -8.33 -19.47
N VAL A 500 23.02 -8.82 -19.93
CA VAL A 500 22.65 -8.87 -21.35
C VAL A 500 21.49 -7.91 -21.62
N PRO A 501 21.73 -6.68 -22.11
CA PRO A 501 20.66 -5.77 -22.51
C PRO A 501 20.09 -6.10 -23.89
N ASP A 502 18.79 -5.82 -24.07
CA ASP A 502 18.14 -5.79 -25.37
C ASP A 502 18.27 -4.41 -26.05
N THR A 503 17.76 -4.29 -27.29
CA THR A 503 17.79 -3.03 -28.07
C THR A 503 17.07 -1.89 -27.37
N ASN A 504 15.89 -2.15 -26.78
CA ASN A 504 15.11 -1.14 -26.07
C ASN A 504 15.86 -0.62 -24.83
N GLY A 505 16.65 -1.46 -24.16
CA GLY A 505 17.50 -1.06 -23.05
C GLY A 505 18.48 0.05 -23.42
N PHE A 506 19.05 0.01 -24.62
CA PHE A 506 19.91 1.08 -25.13
C PHE A 506 19.15 2.33 -25.57
N ILE A 507 17.94 2.18 -26.10
CA ILE A 507 17.13 3.32 -26.57
C ILE A 507 16.54 4.12 -25.39
N ASP A 508 16.11 3.43 -24.33
CA ASP A 508 15.40 4.06 -23.21
C ASP A 508 16.28 4.31 -21.99
N HIS A 509 17.32 3.51 -21.77
CA HIS A 509 18.10 3.51 -20.52
C HIS A 509 19.63 3.61 -20.73
N LEU A 510 20.08 4.30 -21.78
CA LEU A 510 21.51 4.43 -22.12
C LEU A 510 22.37 4.97 -20.96
N GLU A 511 21.90 6.00 -20.24
CA GLU A 511 22.64 6.60 -19.11
C GLU A 511 22.79 5.64 -17.94
N ASP A 512 21.78 4.79 -17.73
CA ASP A 512 21.77 3.79 -16.68
C ASP A 512 22.71 2.61 -17.02
N LEU A 513 22.80 2.22 -18.29
CA LEU A 513 23.81 1.28 -18.78
C LEU A 513 25.24 1.85 -18.66
N LYS A 514 25.45 3.16 -18.88
CA LYS A 514 26.75 3.81 -18.65
C LYS A 514 27.18 3.70 -17.18
N LYS A 515 26.27 3.94 -16.23
CA LYS A 515 26.56 3.78 -14.79
C LYS A 515 26.94 2.34 -14.43
N LEU A 516 26.22 1.36 -14.98
CA LEU A 516 26.54 -0.06 -14.79
C LEU A 516 27.90 -0.43 -15.37
N LEU A 517 28.30 0.14 -16.52
CA LEU A 517 29.63 -0.08 -17.08
C LEU A 517 30.72 0.56 -16.21
N GLN A 518 30.51 1.80 -15.76
CA GLN A 518 31.47 2.58 -14.97
C GLN A 518 31.71 2.00 -13.57
N CYS A 519 30.73 1.32 -12.97
CA CYS A 519 30.90 0.73 -11.64
C CYS A 519 31.91 -0.43 -11.59
N GLY A 520 32.29 -0.98 -12.76
CA GLY A 520 33.30 -2.03 -12.90
C GLY A 520 32.96 -3.38 -12.24
N SER A 521 31.75 -3.52 -11.68
CA SER A 521 31.33 -4.71 -10.93
C SER A 521 30.62 -5.76 -11.80
N TYR A 522 30.26 -5.38 -13.04
CA TYR A 522 29.51 -6.21 -13.97
C TYR A 522 30.08 -6.11 -15.38
N ILE A 523 29.93 -7.18 -16.17
CA ILE A 523 30.30 -7.21 -17.58
C ILE A 523 29.02 -7.07 -18.41
N ILE A 524 28.90 -5.98 -19.17
CA ILE A 524 27.82 -5.79 -20.13
C ILE A 524 28.17 -6.58 -21.39
N VAL A 525 27.38 -7.60 -21.68
CA VAL A 525 27.51 -8.47 -22.85
C VAL A 525 26.43 -8.12 -23.84
N VAL A 526 26.79 -7.48 -24.95
CA VAL A 526 25.86 -7.01 -25.98
C VAL A 526 25.71 -8.08 -27.08
N PRO A 527 24.52 -8.67 -27.27
CA PRO A 527 24.28 -9.55 -28.40
C PRO A 527 24.54 -8.82 -29.71
N LEU A 528 25.22 -9.45 -30.67
CA LEU A 528 25.53 -8.82 -31.95
C LEU A 528 24.26 -8.37 -32.69
N ILE A 529 23.17 -9.12 -32.56
CA ILE A 529 21.85 -8.78 -33.11
C ILE A 529 21.29 -7.45 -32.57
N VAL A 530 21.59 -7.11 -31.31
CA VAL A 530 21.19 -5.82 -30.72
C VAL A 530 21.99 -4.68 -31.35
N ILE A 531 23.28 -4.90 -31.63
CA ILE A 531 24.12 -3.89 -32.29
C ILE A 531 23.66 -3.66 -33.73
N THR A 532 23.31 -4.72 -34.46
CA THR A 532 22.81 -4.59 -35.84
C THR A 532 21.43 -3.93 -35.90
N GLU A 533 20.55 -4.18 -34.92
CA GLU A 533 19.28 -3.46 -34.79
C GLU A 533 19.49 -1.97 -34.50
N LEU A 534 20.39 -1.62 -33.57
CA LEU A 534 20.72 -0.23 -33.27
C LEU A 534 21.31 0.50 -34.48
N ASP A 535 22.14 -0.16 -35.28
CA ASP A 535 22.63 0.39 -36.55
C ASP A 535 21.51 0.67 -37.54
N GLY A 536 20.55 -0.27 -37.67
CA GLY A 536 19.39 -0.10 -38.52
C GLY A 536 18.52 1.08 -38.09
N LEU A 537 18.31 1.23 -36.77
CA LEU A 537 17.57 2.34 -36.19
C LEU A 537 18.30 3.69 -36.35
N ALA A 538 19.62 3.71 -36.17
CA ALA A 538 20.44 4.93 -36.28
C ALA A 538 20.53 5.45 -37.72
N LYS A 539 20.58 4.55 -38.70
CA LYS A 539 20.60 4.92 -40.13
C LYS A 539 19.25 5.47 -40.61
N GLY A 540 18.17 5.23 -39.86
CA GLY A 540 16.81 5.46 -40.33
C GLY A 540 16.46 4.41 -41.36
N GLN A 541 15.25 3.87 -41.31
CA GLN A 541 14.86 2.74 -42.14
C GLN A 541 14.74 3.17 -43.61
N ASP A 542 15.85 3.14 -44.37
CA ASP A 542 15.87 3.14 -45.83
C ASP A 542 16.88 2.08 -46.30
N THR A 543 16.49 0.81 -46.27
CA THR A 543 17.12 -0.27 -47.06
C THR A 543 16.23 -1.50 -47.12
N PHE A 544 16.03 -2.21 -48.23
CA PHE A 544 15.80 -1.92 -49.66
C PHE A 544 15.48 -3.31 -50.29
N GLY A 545 14.56 -3.37 -51.24
CA GLY A 545 14.36 -4.53 -52.15
C GLY A 545 12.87 -4.84 -52.38
N VAL A 546 12.29 -4.78 -53.57
CA VAL A 546 12.82 -4.93 -54.93
C VAL A 546 11.86 -4.24 -55.91
N GLY A 547 12.42 -3.59 -56.93
CA GLY A 547 11.88 -3.67 -58.29
C GLY A 547 10.93 -2.56 -58.75
N VAL A 548 11.50 -1.63 -59.53
CA VAL A 548 10.94 -1.09 -60.78
C VAL A 548 9.46 -0.65 -60.75
N GLY A 549 9.21 0.66 -60.78
CA GLY A 549 7.88 1.13 -61.10
C GLY A 549 7.68 2.63 -61.01
N SER A 550 7.96 3.31 -62.10
CA SER A 550 7.37 4.62 -62.38
C SER A 550 5.84 4.53 -62.31
N GLY A 551 5.20 5.45 -61.58
CA GLY A 551 3.77 5.75 -61.68
C GLY A 551 2.82 4.84 -60.89
N GLY A 552 1.92 5.45 -60.10
CA GLY A 552 0.79 4.72 -59.53
C GLY A 552 0.16 5.38 -58.31
N ARG A 553 -0.83 6.25 -58.55
CA ARG A 553 -1.84 6.59 -57.56
C ARG A 553 -2.62 5.32 -57.17
N GLY A 554 -2.89 5.12 -55.88
CA GLY A 554 -4.13 4.50 -55.46
C GLY A 554 -4.04 3.33 -54.47
N THR A 555 -4.68 3.56 -53.32
CA THR A 555 -5.49 2.60 -52.55
C THR A 555 -4.79 1.60 -51.60
N SER A 556 -4.63 2.09 -50.37
CA SER A 556 -5.09 1.47 -49.11
C SER A 556 -4.71 0.01 -48.78
N SER A 557 -3.83 -0.11 -47.78
CA SER A 557 -4.07 -1.03 -46.66
C SER A 557 -3.81 -0.30 -45.34
N ARG A 558 -4.90 -0.14 -44.58
CA ARG A 558 -4.95 0.45 -43.25
C ARG A 558 -4.24 -0.47 -42.25
N GLY A 559 -3.05 -0.08 -41.81
CA GLY A 559 -2.41 -0.55 -40.59
C GLY A 559 -2.33 0.62 -39.60
N ASN A 560 -3.09 0.51 -38.52
CA ASN A 560 -3.39 1.59 -37.59
C ASN A 560 -2.21 1.87 -36.64
N PHE A 561 -1.31 2.81 -36.96
CA PHE A 561 -0.36 3.36 -35.99
C PHE A 561 -0.07 4.84 -36.28
N ASN A 562 -0.67 5.71 -35.45
CA ASN A 562 -0.28 7.11 -35.31
C ASN A 562 1.10 7.20 -34.61
N VAL A 563 2.18 6.74 -35.25
CA VAL A 563 3.53 7.06 -34.78
C VAL A 563 3.94 8.38 -35.42
N SER A 564 3.91 9.45 -34.63
CA SER A 564 4.24 10.79 -35.11
C SER A 564 5.70 10.85 -35.62
N ALA A 565 5.95 11.54 -36.74
CA ALA A 565 7.30 11.74 -37.29
C ALA A 565 8.35 12.29 -36.28
N PRO A 566 7.97 13.05 -35.23
CA PRO A 566 8.86 13.38 -34.11
C PRO A 566 9.35 12.17 -33.30
N HIS A 567 8.51 11.15 -33.08
CA HIS A 567 8.88 9.96 -32.31
C HIS A 567 9.93 9.11 -33.04
N ILE A 568 9.78 8.93 -34.36
CA ILE A 568 10.74 8.18 -35.19
C ILE A 568 12.12 8.86 -35.15
N ARG A 569 12.16 10.20 -35.27
CA ARG A 569 13.41 10.97 -35.17
C ARG A 569 14.03 10.88 -33.78
N ALA A 570 13.22 10.88 -32.72
CA ALA A 570 13.72 10.73 -31.35
C ALA A 570 14.37 9.35 -31.11
N VAL A 571 13.76 8.28 -31.62
CA VAL A 571 14.31 6.92 -31.54
C VAL A 571 15.61 6.79 -32.35
N GLN A 572 15.65 7.38 -33.55
CA GLN A 572 16.85 7.40 -34.39
C GLN A 572 18.04 8.09 -33.71
N GLU A 573 17.85 9.26 -33.09
CA GLU A 573 18.95 9.95 -32.40
C GLU A 573 19.42 9.18 -31.16
N LYS A 574 18.49 8.59 -30.39
CA LYS A 574 18.83 7.71 -29.26
C LYS A 574 19.66 6.50 -29.73
N ALA A 575 19.31 5.88 -30.85
CA ALA A 575 20.07 4.78 -31.44
C ALA A 575 21.48 5.24 -31.86
N ARG A 576 21.61 6.43 -32.47
CA ARG A 576 22.91 7.01 -32.84
C ARG A 576 23.82 7.22 -31.63
N LEU A 577 23.26 7.72 -30.53
CA LEU A 577 23.98 7.88 -29.26
C LEU A 577 24.42 6.54 -28.66
N ALA A 578 23.56 5.52 -28.74
CA ALA A 578 23.88 4.17 -28.25
C ALA A 578 25.00 3.51 -29.08
N VAL A 579 24.94 3.60 -30.41
CA VAL A 579 26.00 3.09 -31.31
C VAL A 579 27.33 3.78 -31.02
N ALA A 580 27.33 5.12 -30.93
CA ALA A 580 28.54 5.88 -30.63
C ALA A 580 29.14 5.53 -29.25
N PHE A 581 28.29 5.26 -28.25
CA PHE A 581 28.72 4.78 -26.94
C PHE A 581 29.39 3.41 -27.02
N LEU A 582 28.79 2.46 -27.74
CA LEU A 582 29.35 1.13 -27.92
C LEU A 582 30.67 1.18 -28.68
N GLU A 583 30.73 1.87 -29.82
CA GLU A 583 31.95 2.02 -30.63
C GLU A 583 33.10 2.60 -29.81
N LYS A 584 32.86 3.69 -29.08
CA LYS A 584 33.85 4.28 -28.17
C LYS A 584 34.31 3.29 -27.11
N GLY A 585 33.40 2.53 -26.51
CA GLY A 585 33.73 1.55 -25.47
C GLY A 585 34.60 0.39 -25.99
N PHE A 586 34.29 -0.14 -27.18
CA PHE A 586 35.10 -1.19 -27.81
C PHE A 586 36.46 -0.67 -28.30
N GLU A 587 36.51 0.54 -28.86
CA GLU A 587 37.78 1.19 -29.24
C GLU A 587 38.69 1.45 -28.04
N ALA A 588 38.11 1.88 -26.91
CA ALA A 588 38.82 2.07 -25.65
C ALA A 588 39.17 0.76 -24.93
N ARG A 589 38.75 -0.40 -25.45
CA ARG A 589 38.92 -1.73 -24.84
C ARG A 589 38.42 -1.79 -23.40
N GLU A 590 37.23 -1.26 -23.17
CA GLU A 590 36.60 -1.27 -21.84
C GLU A 590 36.51 -2.71 -21.30
N PRO A 591 37.14 -3.03 -20.15
CA PRO A 591 37.28 -4.41 -19.66
C PRO A 591 35.94 -5.05 -19.27
N CYS A 592 34.93 -4.21 -19.02
CA CYS A 592 33.58 -4.59 -18.62
C CYS A 592 32.57 -4.56 -19.77
N LEU A 593 33.02 -4.37 -21.03
CA LEU A 593 32.15 -4.39 -22.21
C LEU A 593 32.57 -5.53 -23.15
N ARG A 594 31.61 -6.35 -23.56
CA ARG A 594 31.83 -7.48 -24.50
C ARG A 594 30.69 -7.56 -25.50
N ALA A 595 30.96 -8.10 -26.69
CA ALA A 595 29.93 -8.47 -27.64
C ALA A 595 29.93 -9.99 -27.85
N LEU A 596 28.75 -10.56 -28.09
CA LEU A 596 28.58 -11.99 -28.29
C LEU A 596 27.79 -12.27 -29.57
N THR A 597 28.32 -13.15 -30.42
CA THR A 597 27.61 -13.61 -31.62
C THR A 597 26.52 -14.61 -31.27
N SER A 598 25.61 -14.90 -32.20
CA SER A 598 24.58 -15.94 -32.00
C SER A 598 25.15 -17.34 -31.77
N ARG A 599 26.39 -17.58 -32.22
CA ARG A 599 27.14 -18.83 -32.05
C ARG A 599 27.96 -18.87 -30.76
N GLY A 600 27.90 -17.81 -29.93
CA GLY A 600 28.60 -17.74 -28.65
C GLY A 600 30.07 -17.34 -28.75
N ASN A 601 30.51 -16.76 -29.87
CA ASN A 601 31.86 -16.21 -29.98
C ASN A 601 31.92 -14.81 -29.36
N GLN A 602 32.89 -14.58 -28.48
CA GLN A 602 33.14 -13.26 -27.88
C GLN A 602 33.93 -12.40 -28.86
N LEU A 603 33.46 -11.18 -29.08
CA LEU A 603 34.11 -10.19 -29.93
C LEU A 603 34.77 -9.11 -29.08
N GLU A 604 36.06 -8.88 -29.35
CA GLU A 604 36.84 -7.79 -28.73
C GLU A 604 36.70 -6.47 -29.52
N SER A 605 36.14 -6.52 -30.72
CA SER A 605 35.87 -5.34 -31.57
C SER A 605 34.57 -5.54 -32.35
N ILE A 606 33.85 -4.44 -32.56
CA ILE A 606 32.59 -4.38 -33.31
C ILE A 606 32.71 -3.55 -34.59
N ALA A 607 33.94 -3.23 -35.02
CA ALA A 607 34.18 -2.40 -36.22
C ALA A 607 33.73 -3.09 -37.53
N PHE A 608 33.76 -4.41 -37.56
CA PHE A 608 33.32 -5.24 -38.69
C PHE A 608 32.26 -6.24 -38.22
N ARG A 609 31.05 -5.72 -37.95
CA ARG A 609 29.95 -6.44 -37.31
C ARG A 609 28.91 -6.99 -38.31
N SER A 610 29.33 -7.95 -39.14
CA SER A 610 28.45 -8.71 -40.05
C SER A 610 28.43 -10.19 -39.67
N GLU A 611 27.25 -10.75 -39.40
CA GLU A 611 27.06 -12.17 -39.09
C GLU A 611 26.31 -12.87 -40.24
N ASP A 612 26.78 -14.07 -40.62
CA ASP A 612 26.11 -14.90 -41.61
C ASP A 612 24.89 -15.59 -40.97
N THR A 613 23.70 -15.02 -41.25
CA THR A 613 22.41 -15.44 -40.68
C THR A 613 21.77 -16.62 -41.43
N SER A 614 22.42 -17.15 -42.48
CA SER A 614 21.90 -18.19 -43.39
C SER A 614 21.57 -19.55 -42.74
N GLY A 615 21.79 -19.72 -41.44
CA GLY A 615 21.40 -20.91 -40.67
C GLY A 615 20.75 -20.62 -39.31
N GLN A 616 20.35 -19.37 -39.02
CA GLN A 616 19.65 -19.02 -37.78
C GLN A 616 18.16 -19.38 -37.89
N GLN A 617 17.70 -20.33 -37.07
CA GLN A 617 16.28 -20.57 -36.82
C GLN A 617 15.87 -19.86 -35.52
N GLY A 618 14.94 -18.91 -35.60
CA GLY A 618 14.40 -18.19 -34.44
C GLY A 618 14.18 -16.71 -34.71
N ASN A 619 13.44 -16.02 -33.84
CA ASN A 619 13.33 -14.57 -33.88
C ASN A 619 14.53 -13.90 -33.17
N ASN A 620 14.65 -12.57 -33.26
CA ASN A 620 15.76 -11.85 -32.61
C ASN A 620 15.79 -12.06 -31.08
N ASP A 621 14.62 -12.22 -30.44
CA ASP A 621 14.52 -12.59 -29.02
C ASP A 621 15.17 -13.95 -28.72
N ASP A 622 15.03 -14.92 -29.61
CA ASP A 622 15.62 -16.26 -29.44
C ASP A 622 17.15 -16.20 -29.54
N VAL A 623 17.69 -15.27 -30.35
CA VAL A 623 19.13 -15.00 -30.44
C VAL A 623 19.63 -14.28 -29.17
N ILE A 624 18.91 -13.28 -28.66
CA ILE A 624 19.25 -12.63 -27.39
C ILE A 624 19.23 -13.64 -26.24
N LEU A 625 18.26 -14.55 -26.25
CA LEU A 625 18.14 -15.59 -25.25
C LEU A 625 19.22 -16.67 -25.39
N SER A 626 19.65 -17.02 -26.60
CA SER A 626 20.80 -17.92 -26.80
C SER A 626 22.08 -17.31 -26.24
N CYS A 627 22.28 -15.99 -26.37
CA CYS A 627 23.37 -15.28 -25.73
C CYS A 627 23.34 -15.41 -24.19
N CYS A 628 22.15 -15.36 -23.57
CA CYS A 628 22.02 -15.60 -22.13
C CYS A 628 22.35 -17.07 -21.77
N LEU A 629 21.84 -18.02 -22.54
CA LEU A 629 22.05 -19.45 -22.30
C LEU A 629 23.50 -19.88 -22.44
N HIS A 630 24.32 -19.17 -23.23
CA HIS A 630 25.77 -19.40 -23.31
C HIS A 630 26.45 -19.39 -21.93
N TYR A 631 25.94 -18.58 -21.00
CA TYR A 631 26.44 -18.46 -19.63
C TYR A 631 25.73 -19.39 -18.62
N CYS A 632 24.72 -20.15 -19.06
CA CYS A 632 24.00 -21.14 -18.25
C CYS A 632 24.61 -22.54 -18.46
N LYS A 633 25.75 -22.82 -17.82
CA LYS A 633 26.47 -24.10 -17.99
C LYS A 633 26.07 -25.12 -16.93
N ASP A 634 24.89 -25.72 -17.09
CA ASP A 634 24.39 -26.69 -16.10
C ASP A 634 25.07 -28.06 -16.24
N LYS A 635 25.60 -28.61 -15.14
CA LYS A 635 26.14 -29.98 -15.11
C LYS A 635 25.08 -30.98 -14.68
N ALA A 636 25.10 -32.19 -15.24
CA ALA A 636 24.12 -33.24 -14.92
C ALA A 636 24.03 -33.59 -13.41
N LYS A 637 25.10 -33.35 -12.63
CA LYS A 637 25.14 -33.56 -11.18
C LYS A 637 24.39 -32.49 -10.38
N GLU A 638 24.17 -31.31 -10.95
CA GLU A 638 23.47 -30.20 -10.29
C GLU A 638 21.95 -30.41 -10.30
N PHE A 639 21.47 -31.33 -11.14
CA PHE A 639 20.06 -31.75 -11.21
C PHE A 639 19.72 -32.98 -10.34
N THR A 640 20.71 -33.56 -9.65
CA THR A 640 20.47 -34.70 -8.73
C THR A 640 20.43 -34.20 -7.28
N PRO A 641 19.27 -34.28 -6.61
CA PRO A 641 19.16 -33.84 -5.23
C PRO A 641 19.96 -34.76 -4.30
N SER A 642 20.67 -34.18 -3.34
CA SER A 642 21.53 -34.91 -2.38
C SER A 642 20.74 -35.81 -1.42
N GLN A 643 19.41 -35.67 -1.36
CA GLN A 643 18.49 -36.46 -0.52
C GLN A 643 17.24 -36.84 -1.32
N ARG A 644 16.60 -37.97 -0.99
CA ARG A 644 15.26 -38.34 -1.49
C ARG A 644 14.27 -37.28 -0.98
N ASN A 645 13.80 -36.40 -1.88
CA ASN A 645 12.98 -35.19 -1.66
C ASN A 645 13.75 -33.85 -1.50
N GLY A 646 15.02 -33.77 -1.90
CA GLY A 646 15.78 -32.51 -1.86
C GLY A 646 15.49 -31.52 -3.00
N THR A 647 15.64 -30.23 -2.70
CA THR A 647 15.59 -29.09 -3.64
C THR A 647 16.74 -29.15 -4.66
N VAL A 648 16.46 -28.91 -5.95
CA VAL A 648 17.48 -28.83 -7.02
C VAL A 648 18.04 -27.41 -7.05
N LYS A 649 19.35 -27.23 -6.89
CA LYS A 649 20.00 -25.90 -6.88
C LYS A 649 20.81 -25.67 -8.16
N LEU A 650 20.50 -24.61 -8.90
CA LEU A 650 21.27 -24.19 -10.09
C LEU A 650 21.82 -22.78 -9.90
N GLN A 651 23.10 -22.59 -10.18
CA GLN A 651 23.72 -21.26 -10.12
C GLN A 651 23.56 -20.53 -11.46
N ARG A 652 23.29 -19.22 -11.42
CA ARG A 652 23.17 -18.36 -12.59
C ARG A 652 24.01 -17.10 -12.42
N GLU A 653 24.96 -16.89 -13.31
CA GLU A 653 25.81 -15.68 -13.29
C GLU A 653 25.37 -14.61 -14.31
N VAL A 654 24.36 -14.94 -15.12
CA VAL A 654 23.84 -14.08 -16.19
C VAL A 654 22.47 -13.53 -15.84
N VAL A 655 22.22 -12.28 -16.21
CA VAL A 655 20.93 -11.61 -16.07
C VAL A 655 20.57 -10.93 -17.38
N LEU A 656 19.38 -11.24 -17.89
CA LEU A 656 18.78 -10.53 -19.01
C LEU A 656 18.18 -9.20 -18.53
N LEU A 657 18.54 -8.10 -19.17
CA LEU A 657 18.02 -6.76 -18.89
C LEU A 657 17.04 -6.34 -19.99
N THR A 658 15.73 -6.43 -19.68
CA THR A 658 14.66 -6.12 -20.64
C THR A 658 13.38 -5.65 -19.97
N ASP A 659 12.71 -4.68 -20.59
CA ASP A 659 11.33 -4.26 -20.26
C ASP A 659 10.27 -5.06 -21.05
N ASP A 660 10.68 -5.79 -22.09
CA ASP A 660 9.77 -6.53 -22.98
C ASP A 660 9.12 -7.71 -22.26
N ARG A 661 7.77 -7.77 -22.32
CA ARG A 661 7.00 -8.80 -21.63
C ARG A 661 7.19 -10.19 -22.24
N ASN A 662 7.30 -10.30 -23.56
CA ASN A 662 7.43 -11.56 -24.27
C ASN A 662 8.82 -12.16 -24.05
N LEU A 663 9.86 -11.35 -24.21
CA LEU A 663 11.24 -11.77 -23.97
C LEU A 663 11.45 -12.15 -22.49
N ARG A 664 10.85 -11.42 -21.55
CA ARG A 664 10.82 -11.79 -20.12
C ARG A 664 10.18 -13.17 -19.88
N VAL A 665 9.04 -13.47 -20.51
CA VAL A 665 8.41 -14.80 -20.39
C VAL A 665 9.31 -15.88 -20.99
N LYS A 666 9.91 -15.65 -22.16
CA LYS A 666 10.85 -16.61 -22.77
C LYS A 666 12.05 -16.91 -21.87
N ALA A 667 12.62 -15.89 -21.22
CA ALA A 667 13.72 -16.04 -20.26
C ALA A 667 13.33 -16.88 -19.03
N LEU A 668 12.15 -16.59 -18.45
CA LEU A 668 11.63 -17.35 -17.32
C LEU A 668 11.39 -18.82 -17.67
N THR A 669 10.84 -19.14 -18.85
CA THR A 669 10.64 -20.54 -19.26
C THR A 669 11.95 -21.32 -19.45
N ARG A 670 13.09 -20.64 -19.57
CA ARG A 670 14.42 -21.25 -19.79
C ARG A 670 15.36 -21.10 -18.59
N ASN A 671 14.83 -20.78 -17.41
CA ASN A 671 15.62 -20.61 -16.19
C ASN A 671 16.70 -19.54 -16.28
N VAL A 672 16.48 -18.49 -17.10
CA VAL A 672 17.33 -17.31 -17.20
C VAL A 672 16.76 -16.20 -16.30
N PRO A 673 17.52 -15.71 -15.31
CA PRO A 673 17.11 -14.57 -14.49
C PRO A 673 16.94 -13.31 -15.34
N VAL A 674 15.91 -12.52 -15.07
CA VAL A 674 15.54 -11.36 -15.89
C VAL A 674 15.01 -10.22 -15.03
N ARG A 675 15.46 -8.99 -15.30
CA ARG A 675 15.00 -7.75 -14.65
C ARG A 675 15.01 -6.58 -15.65
N ASP A 676 14.24 -5.53 -15.39
CA ASP A 676 14.40 -4.26 -16.13
C ASP A 676 15.63 -3.48 -15.66
N ILE A 677 16.09 -2.48 -16.41
CA ILE A 677 17.36 -1.77 -16.13
C ILE A 677 17.28 -0.85 -14.89
N PRO A 678 16.25 0.01 -14.72
CA PRO A 678 16.10 0.82 -13.51
C PRO A 678 15.94 -0.07 -12.28
N SER A 679 15.09 -1.09 -12.44
CA SER A 679 15.02 -2.21 -11.54
C SER A 679 16.09 -3.25 -11.86
N PHE A 680 17.32 -2.87 -12.20
CA PHE A 680 18.56 -3.62 -11.92
C PHE A 680 19.48 -2.76 -11.06
N LEU A 681 19.67 -1.49 -11.44
CA LEU A 681 20.42 -0.46 -10.70
C LEU A 681 20.07 -0.30 -9.22
N ILE A 682 18.78 -0.16 -8.87
CA ILE A 682 18.36 0.05 -7.46
C ILE A 682 18.83 -1.09 -6.53
N TRP A 683 18.87 -2.32 -7.04
CA TRP A 683 19.26 -3.52 -6.31
C TRP A 683 20.77 -3.68 -6.25
N SER A 684 21.48 -3.29 -7.32
CA SER A 684 22.95 -3.31 -7.33
C SER A 684 23.53 -2.16 -6.51
N LYS A 685 22.72 -1.16 -6.12
CA LYS A 685 23.14 0.07 -5.42
C LYS A 685 24.21 0.84 -6.20
N VAL A 686 24.17 0.73 -7.52
CA VAL A 686 24.96 1.55 -8.44
C VAL A 686 24.09 2.77 -8.74
N GLY A 687 24.51 3.94 -8.24
CA GLY A 687 23.73 5.19 -8.30
C GLY A 687 24.63 6.40 -8.34
#